data_AF-A0A1H4AQ98-F1
#
_entry.id   AF-A0A1H4AQ98-F1
#
_cell.length_a   1.000
_cell.length_b   1.000
_cell.length_c   1.000
_cell.angle_alpha   90.00
_cell.angle_beta   90.00
_cell.angle_gamma   90.00
#
_symmetry.space_group_name_H-M   'P 1'
#
loop_
_entity.id
_entity.type
_entity.pdbx_description
1 polymer ?
#
loop_
_entity_poly.entity_id
_entity_poly.type
_entity_poly.pdbx_seq_one_letter_code
_entity_poly.pdbx_strand_id
1 'polypeptide(L)'
;MKYRTIFRLPALALLLAGCGTDLTETACDPGDPGSGGGAVACRFSIDNDGEADAPPETRTAYGPLRNGGYPIYWRNGDRVEIICPQTTPQRAAVTVSVSGATESEADLGNTGMAWGSDERYNFYAFYPAAAVRANSGSIILTAVPSVQTCNNGECNMQLAYMAACSEGVERGAEVPFAFRPLMTTVTIQTGFSEAVEVQKLVLSSDDPVAGAFTYDVATGVCTTDPDKTSRVLAVHLTTGAVPYIRLDAGSKIIVTAFMLPQDIRGLTLSAVTTEGKTYEYTTAATLRAGHRYTFTVGDMPTQAQRIGGDYSDWMAGVPDNAYLSQVSIPGSHDACTIFGSHYEYTGGKPGERFHFKWLQNVVFGYMNITKMIKAQELSLEDQLAAGVRMFDVRPSASGSSVQDLPIQHGIAPLGDPSLGGYVPGGTDRQELSPFMLSQVLDRFVRFLEAHPGETVLVHLKYENTSGTGKTGWDRSVVSLVRSHCEGRIADFHPRMTLADARGKILFVIREDYKSSNDGQYLGAYLNWTHDKVVFDTTLSGNGVGQAPIRVNDLYNIKNGSSDGKTKYAAIEECIDYTYNTTDVTRWCMNYVSCYDTAHCSVSGISIFGAVGDYDYCANLYNRYTADRLNRYDFRGNVGIVLMDFAGASHATMTYGQTWSEMAVYGDDLVRAVIGNNNKWPIRCNE
;
A
#
# COMPACT_ATOMS: atom_id res chain seq x y z
N MET A 1 19.17 -46.62 -10.34
CA MET A 1 20.17 -46.98 -11.37
C MET A 1 20.26 -45.84 -12.37
N LYS A 2 21.49 -45.44 -12.72
CA LYS A 2 21.83 -44.48 -13.79
C LYS A 2 21.29 -44.96 -15.14
N TYR A 3 20.94 -44.05 -16.05
CA TYR A 3 21.54 -43.93 -17.40
C TYR A 3 21.06 -42.65 -18.12
N ARG A 4 22.03 -41.87 -18.64
CA ARG A 4 21.90 -40.87 -19.73
C ARG A 4 21.58 -41.62 -21.06
N THR A 5 21.12 -41.06 -22.19
CA THR A 5 21.54 -39.86 -22.94
C THR A 5 20.69 -39.69 -24.24
N ILE A 6 20.67 -38.47 -24.82
CA ILE A 6 20.68 -38.08 -26.26
C ILE A 6 19.37 -37.92 -27.09
N PHE A 7 19.11 -36.64 -27.44
CA PHE A 7 18.66 -35.98 -28.70
C PHE A 7 17.51 -36.53 -29.57
N ARG A 8 16.58 -35.63 -29.99
CA ARG A 8 16.59 -34.89 -31.28
C ARG A 8 15.36 -33.97 -31.45
N LEU A 9 15.60 -32.70 -31.78
CA LEU A 9 14.65 -31.77 -32.45
C LEU A 9 14.53 -32.11 -33.96
N PRO A 10 13.43 -31.71 -34.65
CA PRO A 10 13.46 -30.51 -35.51
C PRO A 10 12.16 -29.65 -35.46
N ALA A 11 12.26 -28.31 -35.41
CA ALA A 11 12.06 -27.32 -36.50
C ALA A 11 10.59 -27.17 -36.97
N LEU A 12 9.94 -26.01 -37.16
CA LEU A 12 10.40 -24.68 -37.60
C LEU A 12 9.25 -23.63 -37.48
N ALA A 13 9.57 -22.43 -36.96
CA ALA A 13 9.11 -21.04 -37.27
C ALA A 13 7.59 -20.65 -37.28
N LEU A 14 7.13 -19.43 -36.93
CA LEU A 14 7.70 -18.06 -37.04
C LEU A 14 7.21 -17.10 -35.93
N LEU A 15 8.06 -16.08 -35.68
CA LEU A 15 7.80 -14.64 -35.37
C LEU A 15 7.14 -14.22 -34.05
N LEU A 16 7.96 -13.64 -33.16
CA LEU A 16 7.67 -12.34 -32.53
C LEU A 16 8.99 -11.57 -32.34
N ALA A 17 9.00 -10.33 -32.84
CA ALA A 17 10.09 -9.37 -32.72
C ALA A 17 9.89 -8.49 -31.48
N GLY A 18 10.99 -8.09 -30.84
CA GLY A 18 10.99 -7.13 -29.73
C GLY A 18 12.39 -7.00 -29.14
N CYS A 19 13.10 -5.95 -29.55
CA CYS A 19 14.54 -5.72 -29.38
C CYS A 19 15.05 -5.84 -27.93
N GLY A 20 15.89 -6.84 -27.69
CA GLY A 20 16.96 -6.78 -26.69
C GLY A 20 18.23 -6.29 -27.38
N THR A 21 18.89 -5.27 -26.84
CA THR A 21 20.26 -4.95 -27.23
C THR A 21 21.19 -5.89 -26.44
N ASP A 22 21.38 -7.08 -26.99
CA ASP A 22 22.62 -7.82 -26.82
C ASP A 22 23.73 -7.03 -27.51
N LEU A 23 24.73 -6.59 -26.76
CA LEU A 23 26.01 -6.19 -27.36
C LEU A 23 26.89 -7.44 -27.43
N THR A 24 26.94 -7.95 -28.65
CA THR A 24 27.82 -8.96 -29.19
C THR A 24 29.28 -8.81 -28.75
N GLU A 25 29.83 -9.85 -28.13
CA GLU A 25 31.28 -10.08 -28.11
C GLU A 25 31.79 -10.12 -29.55
N THR A 26 32.68 -9.17 -29.88
CA THR A 26 33.45 -9.24 -31.12
C THR A 26 34.78 -9.88 -30.76
N ALA A 27 35.00 -11.12 -31.21
CA ALA A 27 36.31 -11.75 -31.14
C ALA A 27 37.26 -11.04 -32.12
N CYS A 28 38.32 -10.44 -31.60
CA CYS A 28 39.52 -10.11 -32.36
C CYS A 28 40.66 -11.02 -31.87
N ASP A 29 41.31 -11.68 -32.83
CA ASP A 29 42.52 -12.51 -32.65
C ASP A 29 43.68 -11.67 -32.05
N PRO A 30 44.65 -12.28 -31.35
CA PRO A 30 45.54 -11.60 -30.42
C PRO A 30 46.65 -10.84 -31.17
N GLY A 31 46.62 -9.52 -31.06
CA GLY A 31 47.79 -8.68 -31.28
C GLY A 31 48.75 -8.77 -30.09
N ASP A 32 50.04 -8.83 -30.41
CA ASP A 32 51.25 -8.85 -29.55
C ASP A 32 51.13 -8.01 -28.24
N PRO A 33 51.71 -8.44 -27.09
CA PRO A 33 51.45 -7.88 -25.78
C PRO A 33 52.22 -6.58 -25.56
N GLY A 34 51.57 -5.45 -25.85
CA GLY A 34 52.03 -4.11 -25.51
C GLY A 34 51.40 -3.58 -24.21
N SER A 35 52.18 -3.57 -23.13
CA SER A 35 51.94 -2.85 -21.86
C SER A 35 50.61 -3.12 -21.11
N GLY A 36 50.40 -4.35 -20.62
CA GLY A 36 49.42 -4.62 -19.57
C GLY A 36 49.94 -4.13 -18.21
N GLY A 37 49.28 -3.15 -17.60
CA GLY A 37 49.53 -2.79 -16.20
C GLY A 37 49.23 -3.97 -15.27
N GLY A 38 49.93 -4.07 -14.14
CA GLY A 38 49.72 -5.15 -13.16
C GLY A 38 48.27 -5.27 -12.66
N ALA A 39 47.93 -6.38 -12.02
CA ALA A 39 46.65 -6.53 -11.34
C ALA A 39 46.57 -5.60 -10.12
N VAL A 40 45.38 -5.07 -9.83
CA VAL A 40 45.11 -4.34 -8.59
C VAL A 40 44.78 -5.34 -7.48
N ALA A 41 45.50 -5.25 -6.37
CA ALA A 41 45.25 -6.00 -5.14
C ALA A 41 44.71 -5.05 -4.04
N CYS A 42 43.71 -5.51 -3.29
CA CYS A 42 43.06 -4.71 -2.25
C CYS A 42 43.04 -5.45 -0.92
N ARG A 43 43.19 -4.72 0.19
CA ARG A 43 43.03 -5.24 1.55
C ARG A 43 41.96 -4.46 2.29
N PHE A 44 41.14 -5.17 3.06
CA PHE A 44 40.11 -4.57 3.90
C PHE A 44 40.57 -4.53 5.35
N SER A 45 40.40 -3.36 5.96
CA SER A 45 40.45 -3.16 7.41
C SER A 45 39.19 -2.44 7.88
N ILE A 46 38.91 -2.55 9.16
CA ILE A 46 37.89 -1.74 9.85
C ILE A 46 38.66 -0.84 10.82
N ASP A 47 38.41 0.47 10.76
CA ASP A 47 38.89 1.40 11.79
C ASP A 47 38.14 1.08 13.09
N ASN A 48 38.76 0.26 13.95
CA ASN A 48 38.30 0.05 15.32
C ASN A 48 38.96 1.08 16.22
N ASP A 49 38.17 1.97 16.82
CA ASP A 49 38.57 2.65 18.04
C ASP A 49 38.57 1.62 19.20
N GLY A 50 39.65 0.83 19.32
CA GLY A 50 40.07 0.18 20.57
C GLY A 50 39.69 -1.30 20.85
N GLU A 51 40.69 -2.16 20.60
CA GLU A 51 41.01 -3.49 21.19
C GLU A 51 40.08 -4.71 21.12
N ALA A 52 40.74 -5.86 20.90
CA ALA A 52 40.22 -7.19 20.62
C ALA A 52 40.07 -8.03 21.89
N ASP A 53 38.93 -8.75 22.00
CA ASP A 53 38.84 -10.10 22.58
C ASP A 53 37.37 -10.55 22.65
N ALA A 54 36.94 -11.44 21.75
CA ALA A 54 35.95 -12.50 22.03
C ALA A 54 35.86 -13.50 20.86
N PRO A 55 35.28 -14.69 21.08
CA PRO A 55 35.25 -15.76 20.10
C PRO A 55 34.30 -15.46 18.91
N PRO A 56 34.54 -16.10 17.76
CA PRO A 56 33.76 -15.89 16.54
C PRO A 56 32.42 -16.64 16.58
N GLU A 57 31.32 -15.91 16.37
CA GLU A 57 30.05 -16.48 15.92
C GLU A 57 29.73 -15.92 14.53
N THR A 58 29.44 -16.84 13.62
CA THR A 58 29.46 -16.69 12.16
C THR A 58 28.36 -15.75 11.65
N ARG A 59 28.55 -14.43 11.66
CA ARG A 59 27.65 -13.45 11.01
C ARG A 59 28.37 -12.26 10.34
N THR A 60 27.97 -11.82 9.13
CA THR A 60 28.14 -10.39 8.74
C THR A 60 27.14 -9.62 9.56
N ALA A 61 27.47 -9.51 10.84
CA ALA A 61 26.69 -8.86 11.86
C ALA A 61 27.56 -7.76 12.44
N TYR A 62 26.91 -6.69 12.86
CA TYR A 62 27.42 -5.97 14.00
C TYR A 62 27.56 -6.99 15.15
N GLY A 63 28.78 -7.20 15.65
CA GLY A 63 28.98 -7.93 16.90
C GLY A 63 28.32 -7.21 18.07
N PRO A 64 28.39 -7.74 19.30
CA PRO A 64 27.86 -7.06 20.47
C PRO A 64 28.53 -5.70 20.70
N LEU A 65 27.81 -4.74 21.29
CA LEU A 65 28.35 -3.43 21.67
C LEU A 65 29.57 -3.64 22.61
N ARG A 66 30.72 -3.11 22.24
CA ARG A 66 31.96 -3.13 23.04
C ARG A 66 32.62 -1.77 23.00
N ASN A 67 33.01 -1.25 24.16
CA ASN A 67 33.73 0.03 24.29
C ASN A 67 33.08 1.22 23.55
N GLY A 68 31.75 1.21 23.41
CA GLY A 68 31.02 2.26 22.70
C GLY A 68 30.89 2.07 21.18
N GLY A 69 31.44 0.99 20.62
CA GLY A 69 31.36 0.64 19.20
C GLY A 69 30.81 -0.78 18.93
N TYR A 70 30.36 -1.03 17.71
CA TYR A 70 29.91 -2.35 17.26
C TYR A 70 30.91 -2.88 16.21
N PRO A 71 31.62 -3.99 16.46
CA PRO A 71 32.54 -4.53 15.46
C PRO A 71 31.75 -5.07 14.27
N ILE A 72 32.28 -4.95 13.05
CA ILE A 72 31.70 -5.56 11.86
C ILE A 72 32.58 -6.75 11.48
N TYR A 73 31.97 -7.87 11.13
CA TYR A 73 32.67 -9.09 10.78
C TYR A 73 32.37 -9.45 9.34
N TRP A 74 33.39 -9.52 8.48
CA TRP A 74 33.23 -9.96 7.09
C TRP A 74 32.94 -11.46 7.03
N ARG A 75 32.20 -11.89 6.01
CA ARG A 75 32.04 -13.31 5.68
C ARG A 75 32.58 -13.64 4.29
N ASN A 76 33.06 -14.86 4.16
CA ASN A 76 33.30 -15.45 2.84
C ASN A 76 32.02 -15.40 2.00
N GLY A 77 32.13 -14.82 0.80
CA GLY A 77 31.00 -14.67 -0.11
C GLY A 77 30.29 -13.31 -0.03
N ASP A 78 30.61 -12.45 0.95
CA ASP A 78 30.23 -11.04 0.87
C ASP A 78 30.78 -10.44 -0.42
N ARG A 79 30.10 -9.44 -0.98
CA ARG A 79 30.53 -8.76 -2.20
C ARG A 79 30.58 -7.27 -2.00
N VAL A 80 31.69 -6.67 -2.40
CA VAL A 80 31.96 -5.24 -2.32
C VAL A 80 32.16 -4.71 -3.74
N GLU A 81 31.55 -3.57 -4.04
CA GLU A 81 31.84 -2.86 -5.28
C GLU A 81 33.09 -2.01 -5.07
N ILE A 82 34.12 -2.21 -5.90
CA ILE A 82 35.31 -1.36 -5.97
C ILE A 82 35.20 -0.49 -7.21
N ILE A 83 35.42 0.81 -7.06
CA ILE A 83 35.29 1.83 -8.10
C ILE A 83 36.62 2.59 -8.17
N CYS A 84 37.19 2.66 -9.36
CA CYS A 84 38.31 3.54 -9.66
C CYS A 84 38.17 4.01 -11.12
N PRO A 85 37.86 5.30 -11.38
CA PRO A 85 37.70 5.82 -12.73
C PRO A 85 38.94 5.64 -13.64
N GLN A 86 40.10 5.35 -13.04
CA GLN A 86 41.41 5.34 -13.66
C GLN A 86 41.89 3.93 -14.02
N THR A 87 41.15 2.88 -13.63
CA THR A 87 41.46 1.49 -13.97
C THR A 87 40.56 0.96 -15.09
N THR A 88 40.94 -0.18 -15.67
CA THR A 88 40.09 -0.93 -16.61
C THR A 88 39.82 -2.34 -16.07
N PRO A 89 38.54 -2.74 -15.88
CA PRO A 89 37.35 -1.89 -15.89
C PRO A 89 37.38 -0.82 -14.77
N GLN A 90 36.54 0.20 -14.87
CA GLN A 90 36.45 1.29 -13.88
C GLN A 90 35.73 0.88 -12.59
N ARG A 91 35.06 -0.27 -12.59
CA ARG A 91 34.38 -0.84 -11.43
C ARG A 91 34.40 -2.36 -11.47
N ALA A 92 34.46 -3.00 -10.30
CA ALA A 92 34.43 -4.44 -10.16
C ALA A 92 33.77 -4.86 -8.84
N ALA A 93 32.85 -5.83 -8.91
CA ALA A 93 32.23 -6.43 -7.74
C ALA A 93 33.06 -7.62 -7.24
N VAL A 94 33.82 -7.42 -6.16
CA VAL A 94 34.80 -8.37 -5.65
C VAL A 94 34.25 -9.16 -4.46
N THR A 95 34.52 -10.46 -4.44
CA THR A 95 34.08 -11.36 -3.39
C THR A 95 35.09 -11.39 -2.24
N VAL A 96 34.60 -11.17 -1.03
CA VAL A 96 35.40 -11.16 0.19
C VAL A 96 35.85 -12.57 0.54
N SER A 97 37.17 -12.72 0.77
CA SER A 97 37.80 -13.92 1.29
C SER A 97 38.50 -13.59 2.62
N VAL A 98 37.95 -14.11 3.72
CA VAL A 98 38.48 -13.90 5.07
C VAL A 98 39.67 -14.84 5.28
N SER A 99 40.84 -14.26 5.57
CA SER A 99 42.14 -14.97 5.60
C SER A 99 42.73 -15.17 7.01
N GLY A 100 42.10 -14.65 8.08
CA GLY A 100 42.64 -14.65 9.44
C GLY A 100 41.65 -15.07 10.56
N ALA A 101 42.13 -15.10 11.81
CA ALA A 101 41.38 -15.52 13.01
C ALA A 101 40.35 -14.47 13.50
N THR A 102 40.50 -13.22 13.06
CA THR A 102 39.56 -12.12 13.31
C THR A 102 38.85 -11.79 12.00
N GLU A 103 37.52 -11.91 11.97
CA GLU A 103 36.67 -11.63 10.81
C GLU A 103 36.71 -10.14 10.36
N SER A 104 37.58 -9.31 10.94
CA SER A 104 37.76 -7.88 10.64
C SER A 104 38.77 -7.56 9.54
N GLU A 105 39.58 -8.53 9.11
CA GLU A 105 40.55 -8.38 8.01
C GLU A 105 40.23 -9.36 6.88
N ALA A 106 40.16 -8.85 5.65
CA ALA A 106 39.95 -9.68 4.47
C ALA A 106 40.88 -9.24 3.34
N ASP A 107 41.38 -10.24 2.63
CA ASP A 107 42.25 -10.02 1.46
C ASP A 107 41.42 -10.22 0.20
N LEU A 108 41.54 -9.28 -0.73
CA LEU A 108 41.00 -9.40 -2.07
C LEU A 108 42.13 -9.61 -3.06
N GLY A 109 42.54 -10.86 -3.21
CA GLY A 109 43.38 -11.28 -4.32
C GLY A 109 42.69 -11.02 -5.67
N ASN A 110 43.42 -10.42 -6.61
CA ASN A 110 43.03 -9.98 -7.96
C ASN A 110 41.56 -9.53 -8.11
N THR A 111 41.34 -8.22 -7.99
CA THR A 111 40.04 -7.56 -8.23
C THR A 111 39.47 -7.73 -9.65
N GLY A 112 40.29 -8.19 -10.61
CA GLY A 112 39.97 -8.16 -12.04
C GLY A 112 40.16 -6.77 -12.67
N MET A 113 40.63 -5.78 -11.91
CA MET A 113 40.97 -4.44 -12.38
C MET A 113 42.46 -4.35 -12.69
N ALA A 114 42.81 -3.62 -13.76
CA ALA A 114 44.19 -3.36 -14.16
C ALA A 114 44.54 -1.87 -14.01
N TRP A 115 45.77 -1.60 -13.55
CA TRP A 115 46.30 -0.23 -13.47
C TRP A 115 46.36 0.42 -14.85
N GLY A 116 45.93 1.68 -14.95
CA GLY A 116 46.09 2.52 -16.13
C GLY A 116 47.51 3.11 -16.26
N SER A 117 47.60 4.28 -16.90
CA SER A 117 48.84 5.03 -17.09
C SER A 117 49.10 6.10 -16.01
N ASP A 118 48.12 6.38 -15.14
CA ASP A 118 48.26 7.39 -14.09
C ASP A 118 49.30 6.97 -13.05
N GLU A 119 49.88 7.95 -12.34
CA GLU A 119 50.82 7.73 -11.23
C GLU A 119 50.09 7.49 -9.90
N ARG A 120 48.91 8.10 -9.72
CA ARG A 120 48.13 8.12 -8.49
C ARG A 120 46.67 7.81 -8.78
N TYR A 121 46.06 6.98 -7.94
CA TYR A 121 44.71 6.45 -8.13
C TYR A 121 43.84 6.71 -6.91
N ASN A 122 42.58 7.05 -7.15
CA ASN A 122 41.56 7.16 -6.11
C ASN A 122 40.62 5.97 -6.21
N PHE A 123 40.54 5.20 -5.13
CA PHE A 123 39.68 4.04 -5.02
C PHE A 123 38.54 4.33 -4.04
N TYR A 124 37.34 3.90 -4.42
CA TYR A 124 36.16 3.94 -3.58
C TYR A 124 35.60 2.53 -3.48
N ALA A 125 35.09 2.17 -2.31
CA ALA A 125 34.44 0.87 -2.12
C ALA A 125 33.11 1.01 -1.40
N PHE A 126 32.16 0.14 -1.74
CA PHE A 126 30.81 0.15 -1.18
C PHE A 126 30.28 -1.26 -0.95
N TYR A 127 29.71 -1.47 0.22
CA TYR A 127 29.05 -2.71 0.59
C TYR A 127 27.55 -2.47 0.84
N PRO A 128 26.68 -3.40 0.41
CA PRO A 128 26.99 -4.52 -0.48
C PRO A 128 27.11 -4.05 -1.93
N ALA A 129 27.84 -4.79 -2.76
CA ALA A 129 27.97 -4.47 -4.19
C ALA A 129 26.60 -4.34 -4.89
N ALA A 130 25.65 -5.20 -4.51
CA ALA A 130 24.31 -5.22 -5.08
C ALA A 130 23.46 -3.98 -4.75
N ALA A 131 23.85 -3.17 -3.77
CA ALA A 131 23.18 -1.92 -3.44
C ALA A 131 23.58 -0.76 -4.38
N VAL A 132 24.70 -0.89 -5.12
CA VAL A 132 25.16 0.14 -6.06
C VAL A 132 24.37 0.04 -7.36
N ARG A 133 23.40 0.94 -7.55
CA ARG A 133 22.55 0.98 -8.75
C ARG A 133 23.24 1.69 -9.91
N ALA A 134 23.95 2.77 -9.60
CA ALA A 134 24.80 3.52 -10.53
C ALA A 134 25.88 4.25 -9.73
N ASN A 135 26.93 4.72 -10.41
CA ASN A 135 27.94 5.57 -9.80
C ASN A 135 28.46 6.62 -10.81
N SER A 136 28.94 7.75 -10.30
CA SER A 136 29.67 8.76 -11.07
C SER A 136 30.84 9.27 -10.22
N GLY A 137 32.06 8.87 -10.59
CA GLY A 137 33.21 9.09 -9.72
C GLY A 137 33.02 8.39 -8.36
N SER A 138 33.13 9.16 -7.27
CA SER A 138 32.92 8.73 -5.89
C SER A 138 31.44 8.68 -5.47
N ILE A 139 30.53 9.21 -6.29
CA ILE A 139 29.11 9.33 -5.96
C ILE A 139 28.39 8.04 -6.35
N ILE A 140 27.70 7.45 -5.38
CA ILE A 140 26.94 6.21 -5.53
C ILE A 140 25.46 6.51 -5.44
N LEU A 141 24.67 6.02 -6.41
CA LEU A 141 23.22 6.00 -6.35
C LEU A 141 22.75 4.67 -5.75
N THR A 142 21.96 4.74 -4.68
CA THR A 142 21.44 3.58 -3.96
C THR A 142 20.08 3.90 -3.31
N ALA A 143 19.50 2.96 -2.58
CA ALA A 143 18.27 3.17 -1.82
C ALA A 143 18.21 2.22 -0.64
N VAL A 144 17.66 2.68 0.49
CA VAL A 144 17.26 1.80 1.60
C VAL A 144 15.75 1.55 1.50
N PRO A 145 15.29 0.29 1.55
CA PRO A 145 13.89 -0.01 1.33
C PRO A 145 13.01 0.48 2.49
N SER A 146 11.87 1.06 2.15
CA SER A 146 10.82 1.55 3.05
C SER A 146 9.94 0.41 3.58
N VAL A 147 10.07 -0.79 2.99
CA VAL A 147 9.55 -2.03 3.55
C VAL A 147 10.70 -3.01 3.75
N GLN A 148 11.01 -3.30 5.01
CA GLN A 148 12.02 -4.28 5.43
C GLN A 148 11.33 -5.52 5.98
N THR A 149 12.06 -6.63 6.06
CA THR A 149 11.56 -7.87 6.64
C THR A 149 12.50 -8.36 7.72
N CYS A 150 11.93 -8.79 8.84
CA CYS A 150 12.61 -9.42 9.95
C CYS A 150 11.99 -10.81 10.16
N ASN A 151 12.79 -11.86 9.96
CA ASN A 151 12.32 -13.25 10.05
C ASN A 151 12.92 -13.90 11.30
N ASN A 152 12.08 -14.34 12.24
CA ASN A 152 12.51 -14.89 13.54
C ASN A 152 13.50 -13.99 14.29
N GLY A 153 13.31 -12.66 14.23
CA GLY A 153 14.23 -11.69 14.86
C GLY A 153 15.51 -11.44 14.05
N GLU A 154 15.68 -12.10 12.90
CA GLU A 154 16.83 -11.88 12.02
C GLU A 154 16.52 -10.82 10.97
N CYS A 155 17.33 -9.75 10.98
CA CYS A 155 17.23 -8.67 10.00
C CYS A 155 18.11 -8.94 8.78
N ASN A 156 17.73 -8.38 7.63
CA ASN A 156 18.54 -8.46 6.42
C ASN A 156 19.79 -7.58 6.54
N MET A 157 20.92 -8.19 6.91
CA MET A 157 22.20 -7.49 7.06
C MET A 157 22.78 -6.97 5.73
N GLN A 158 22.22 -7.33 4.57
CA GLN A 158 22.56 -6.66 3.30
C GLN A 158 22.13 -5.18 3.29
N LEU A 159 21.34 -4.72 4.26
CA LEU A 159 20.98 -3.32 4.43
C LEU A 159 21.98 -2.54 5.32
N ALA A 160 22.98 -3.21 5.89
CA ALA A 160 24.04 -2.56 6.68
C ALA A 160 25.10 -1.95 5.76
N TYR A 161 24.74 -0.86 5.06
CA TYR A 161 25.63 -0.27 4.06
C TYR A 161 26.90 0.29 4.69
N MET A 162 28.01 0.10 3.98
CA MET A 162 29.32 0.61 4.37
C MET A 162 30.04 1.20 3.16
N ALA A 163 30.90 2.19 3.38
CA ALA A 163 31.78 2.70 2.34
C ALA A 163 33.20 2.92 2.85
N ALA A 164 34.16 2.92 1.93
CA ALA A 164 35.57 3.18 2.19
C ALA A 164 36.18 3.99 1.04
N CYS A 165 37.19 4.80 1.35
CA CYS A 165 37.90 5.60 0.37
C CYS A 165 39.42 5.48 0.60
N SER A 166 40.17 5.38 -0.50
CA SER A 166 41.63 5.34 -0.52
C SER A 166 42.13 6.23 -1.65
N GLU A 167 42.56 7.44 -1.31
CA GLU A 167 42.98 8.44 -2.30
C GLU A 167 44.51 8.46 -2.47
N GLY A 168 44.95 8.82 -3.67
CA GLY A 168 46.37 9.00 -3.97
C GLY A 168 47.22 7.73 -3.89
N VAL A 169 46.63 6.56 -4.14
CA VAL A 169 47.36 5.28 -4.11
C VAL A 169 48.37 5.22 -5.26
N GLU A 170 49.62 4.88 -4.96
CA GLU A 170 50.66 4.73 -5.97
C GLU A 170 50.38 3.55 -6.90
N ARG A 171 50.69 3.72 -8.18
CA ARG A 171 50.54 2.64 -9.17
C ARG A 171 51.29 1.37 -8.72
N GLY A 172 50.55 0.27 -8.60
CA GLY A 172 51.11 -1.04 -8.22
C GLY A 172 51.20 -1.29 -6.72
N ALA A 173 50.83 -0.32 -5.88
CA ALA A 173 50.72 -0.52 -4.44
C ALA A 173 49.47 -1.34 -4.06
N GLU A 174 49.49 -1.98 -2.90
CA GLU A 174 48.30 -2.56 -2.30
C GLU A 174 47.32 -1.43 -1.92
N VAL A 175 46.03 -1.58 -2.24
CA VAL A 175 44.99 -0.59 -1.94
C VAL A 175 44.36 -0.91 -0.57
N PRO A 176 44.56 -0.10 0.48
CA PRO A 176 43.96 -0.35 1.79
C PRO A 176 42.60 0.33 1.91
N PHE A 177 41.53 -0.39 2.24
CA PHE A 177 40.22 0.19 2.51
C PHE A 177 39.85 0.11 3.99
N ALA A 178 39.51 1.26 4.58
CA ALA A 178 38.91 1.36 5.91
C ALA A 178 37.40 1.58 5.80
N PHE A 179 36.60 0.54 6.00
CA PHE A 179 35.14 0.63 5.88
C PHE A 179 34.49 1.31 7.09
N ARG A 180 33.51 2.17 6.80
CA ARG A 180 32.67 2.84 7.80
C ARG A 180 31.19 2.52 7.53
N PRO A 181 30.42 2.12 8.55
CA PRO A 181 28.97 1.98 8.41
C PRO A 181 28.32 3.33 8.12
N LEU A 182 27.36 3.31 7.19
CA LEU A 182 26.64 4.50 6.73
C LEU A 182 25.31 4.68 7.43
N MET A 183 24.59 3.58 7.63
CA MET A 183 23.17 3.61 7.96
C MET A 183 22.91 4.04 9.40
N THR A 184 21.93 4.93 9.58
CA THR A 184 21.35 5.16 10.90
C THR A 184 20.60 3.88 11.30
N THR A 185 21.06 3.21 12.35
CA THR A 185 20.57 1.87 12.72
C THR A 185 19.76 1.96 14.01
N VAL A 186 18.54 1.43 14.00
CA VAL A 186 17.66 1.43 15.17
C VAL A 186 17.37 0.00 15.61
N THR A 187 17.83 -0.38 16.79
CA THR A 187 17.46 -1.63 17.46
C THR A 187 16.32 -1.34 18.44
N ILE A 188 15.21 -2.04 18.27
CA ILE A 188 13.98 -1.91 19.04
C ILE A 188 13.84 -3.18 19.86
N GLN A 189 13.88 -3.04 21.18
CA GLN A 189 13.53 -4.10 22.11
C GLN A 189 12.16 -3.77 22.70
N THR A 190 11.17 -4.63 22.46
CA THR A 190 9.79 -4.42 22.95
C THR A 190 9.20 -5.71 23.48
N GLY A 191 8.31 -5.60 24.47
CA GLY A 191 7.52 -6.70 25.03
C GLY A 191 6.07 -6.29 25.19
N PHE A 192 5.21 -7.24 25.57
CA PHE A 192 3.78 -7.02 25.76
C PHE A 192 3.31 -7.70 27.04
N SER A 193 2.37 -7.07 27.75
CA SER A 193 1.78 -7.62 28.98
C SER A 193 0.80 -8.77 28.72
N GLU A 194 0.34 -8.92 27.48
CA GLU A 194 -0.53 -9.99 27.02
C GLU A 194 0.10 -10.75 25.84
N ALA A 195 -0.41 -11.94 25.55
CA ALA A 195 0.01 -12.66 24.36
C ALA A 195 -0.47 -11.91 23.11
N VAL A 196 0.42 -11.67 22.15
CA VAL A 196 0.12 -10.92 20.94
C VAL A 196 0.76 -11.56 19.70
N GLU A 197 0.13 -11.35 18.55
CA GLU A 197 0.71 -11.65 17.25
C GLU A 197 1.06 -10.32 16.56
N VAL A 198 2.36 -10.00 16.49
CA VAL A 198 2.85 -8.75 15.92
C VAL A 198 3.16 -8.95 14.44
N GLN A 199 2.47 -8.22 13.57
CA GLN A 199 2.63 -8.29 12.10
C GLN A 199 3.78 -7.39 11.61
N LYS A 200 3.87 -6.16 12.14
CA LYS A 200 4.90 -5.21 11.74
C LYS A 200 5.25 -4.23 12.84
N LEU A 201 6.45 -3.66 12.75
CA LEU A 201 6.83 -2.42 13.40
C LEU A 201 6.88 -1.30 12.36
N VAL A 202 6.45 -0.10 12.73
CA VAL A 202 6.51 1.10 11.90
C VAL A 202 7.39 2.11 12.60
N LEU A 203 8.33 2.70 11.86
CA LEU A 203 9.14 3.82 12.30
C LEU A 203 8.73 5.03 11.45
N SER A 204 8.25 6.10 12.09
CA SER A 204 7.88 7.33 11.43
C SER A 204 8.54 8.56 12.06
N SER A 205 8.84 9.57 11.26
CA SER A 205 9.52 10.80 11.71
C SER A 205 9.14 12.04 10.90
N ASP A 206 9.65 13.20 11.31
CA ASP A 206 9.46 14.47 10.58
C ASP A 206 10.28 14.50 9.27
N ASP A 207 11.44 13.84 9.30
CA ASP A 207 12.36 13.72 8.17
C ASP A 207 12.19 12.36 7.44
N PRO A 208 12.64 12.23 6.18
CA PRO A 208 12.64 10.93 5.51
C PRO A 208 13.53 9.90 6.23
N VAL A 209 13.03 8.67 6.34
CA VAL A 209 13.71 7.54 7.00
C VAL A 209 14.18 6.48 6.02
N ALA A 210 13.56 6.41 4.84
CA ALA A 210 13.85 5.43 3.82
C ALA A 210 13.67 5.98 2.40
N GLY A 211 14.19 5.26 1.41
CA GLY A 211 14.09 5.60 0.00
C GLY A 211 15.42 5.79 -0.72
N ALA A 212 15.35 6.41 -1.89
CA ALA A 212 16.50 6.62 -2.77
C ALA A 212 17.40 7.77 -2.31
N PHE A 213 18.71 7.58 -2.42
CA PHE A 213 19.70 8.60 -2.10
C PHE A 213 20.99 8.42 -2.90
N THR A 214 21.74 9.50 -3.03
CA THR A 214 23.14 9.45 -3.43
C THR A 214 24.04 9.60 -2.21
N TYR A 215 25.18 8.91 -2.25
CA TYR A 215 26.22 9.02 -1.24
C TYR A 215 27.57 9.25 -1.92
N ASP A 216 28.21 10.38 -1.59
CA ASP A 216 29.57 10.66 -2.04
C ASP A 216 30.56 10.02 -1.06
N VAL A 217 31.23 8.97 -1.52
CA VAL A 217 32.19 8.21 -0.70
C VAL A 217 33.41 9.04 -0.31
N ALA A 218 33.80 10.03 -1.11
CA ALA A 218 34.98 10.86 -0.84
C ALA A 218 34.68 11.89 0.26
N THR A 219 33.51 12.52 0.22
CA THR A 219 33.15 13.62 1.14
C THR A 219 32.28 13.18 2.31
N GLY A 220 31.67 12.00 2.24
CA GLY A 220 30.72 11.50 3.23
C GLY A 220 29.33 12.15 3.15
N VAL A 221 29.02 12.84 2.06
CA VAL A 221 27.75 13.58 1.90
C VAL A 221 26.65 12.65 1.39
N CYS A 222 25.53 12.59 2.11
CA CYS A 222 24.29 11.96 1.67
C CYS A 222 23.32 13.00 1.10
N THR A 223 22.68 12.72 -0.04
CA THR A 223 21.60 13.53 -0.61
C THR A 223 20.42 12.64 -1.00
N THR A 224 19.25 12.91 -0.42
CA THR A 224 18.03 12.13 -0.68
C THR A 224 17.29 12.62 -1.92
N ASP A 225 16.60 11.71 -2.63
CA ASP A 225 15.66 12.07 -3.68
C ASP A 225 14.26 12.32 -3.08
N PRO A 226 13.77 13.58 -3.03
CA PRO A 226 12.53 13.92 -2.33
C PRO A 226 11.30 13.19 -2.91
N ASP A 227 11.32 12.81 -4.19
CA ASP A 227 10.18 12.15 -4.86
C ASP A 227 10.20 10.61 -4.68
N LYS A 228 11.26 10.07 -4.07
CA LYS A 228 11.50 8.63 -3.90
C LYS A 228 11.80 8.23 -2.46
N THR A 229 11.39 9.07 -1.52
CA THR A 229 11.65 8.87 -0.10
C THR A 229 10.37 8.78 0.70
N SER A 230 10.49 8.23 1.90
CA SER A 230 9.38 8.03 2.82
C SER A 230 9.78 8.45 4.22
N ARG A 231 8.88 9.14 4.91
CA ARG A 231 8.95 9.41 6.35
C ARG A 231 8.48 8.23 7.19
N VAL A 232 8.04 7.15 6.53
CA VAL A 232 7.54 5.93 7.15
C VAL A 232 8.34 4.73 6.66
N LEU A 233 8.91 3.96 7.59
CA LEU A 233 9.58 2.68 7.35
C LEU A 233 8.78 1.58 8.03
N ALA A 234 8.33 0.58 7.26
CA ALA A 234 7.66 -0.59 7.78
C ALA A 234 8.62 -1.78 7.87
N VAL A 235 8.72 -2.42 9.03
CA VAL A 235 9.48 -3.66 9.24
C VAL A 235 8.49 -4.79 9.46
N HIS A 236 8.27 -5.60 8.43
CA HIS A 236 7.37 -6.74 8.46
C HIS A 236 8.01 -7.89 9.23
N LEU A 237 7.26 -8.47 10.18
CA LEU A 237 7.72 -9.54 11.04
C LEU A 237 7.21 -10.88 10.51
N THR A 238 8.08 -11.88 10.44
CA THR A 238 7.68 -13.22 9.99
C THR A 238 8.26 -14.31 10.87
N THR A 239 7.55 -15.44 10.95
CA THR A 239 8.03 -16.70 11.51
C THR A 239 8.04 -17.76 10.41
N GLY A 240 9.15 -17.85 9.67
CA GLY A 240 9.20 -18.64 8.44
C GLY A 240 8.15 -18.15 7.43
N ALA A 241 7.18 -18.99 7.10
CA ALA A 241 6.08 -18.64 6.18
C ALA A 241 4.90 -17.90 6.84
N VAL A 242 4.91 -17.73 8.17
CA VAL A 242 3.84 -17.02 8.90
C VAL A 242 4.14 -15.51 8.92
N PRO A 243 3.19 -14.62 8.56
CA PRO A 243 3.43 -13.17 8.41
C PRO A 243 3.31 -12.39 9.73
N TYR A 244 3.74 -13.00 10.83
CA TYR A 244 3.80 -12.36 12.15
C TYR A 244 4.75 -13.14 13.07
N ILE A 245 5.08 -12.52 14.20
CA ILE A 245 5.74 -13.18 15.32
C ILE A 245 4.75 -13.23 16.48
N ARG A 246 4.56 -14.44 17.03
CA ARG A 246 3.75 -14.65 18.23
C ARG A 246 4.63 -14.47 19.46
N LEU A 247 4.20 -13.63 20.38
CA LEU A 247 4.85 -13.38 21.65
C LEU A 247 3.91 -13.77 22.78
N ASP A 248 4.39 -14.58 23.72
CA ASP A 248 3.69 -14.82 24.98
C ASP A 248 3.82 -13.59 25.90
N ALA A 249 2.88 -13.43 26.83
CA ALA A 249 2.92 -12.35 27.81
C ALA A 249 4.27 -12.30 28.54
N GLY A 250 4.90 -11.12 28.59
CA GLY A 250 6.21 -10.89 29.20
C GLY A 250 7.41 -11.32 28.34
N SER A 251 7.19 -11.95 27.18
CA SER A 251 8.26 -12.20 26.20
C SER A 251 8.65 -10.92 25.47
N LYS A 252 9.89 -10.88 24.99
CA LYS A 252 10.44 -9.71 24.28
C LYS A 252 10.93 -10.11 22.89
N ILE A 253 10.80 -9.17 21.96
CA ILE A 253 11.40 -9.23 20.64
C ILE A 253 12.46 -8.13 20.50
N ILE A 254 13.54 -8.44 19.80
CA ILE A 254 14.54 -7.48 19.35
C ILE A 254 14.47 -7.42 17.83
N VAL A 255 14.23 -6.23 17.28
CA VAL A 255 14.15 -5.97 15.84
C VAL A 255 15.12 -4.86 15.50
N THR A 256 15.89 -5.03 14.42
CA THR A 256 16.78 -3.97 13.91
C THR A 256 16.25 -3.44 12.58
N ALA A 257 16.19 -2.12 12.45
CA ALA A 257 15.81 -1.39 11.25
C ALA A 257 16.99 -0.55 10.76
N PHE A 258 17.14 -0.46 9.44
CA PHE A 258 18.15 0.37 8.79
C PHE A 258 17.48 1.59 8.16
N MET A 259 17.94 2.79 8.50
CA MET A 259 17.38 4.05 8.03
C MET A 259 18.42 4.85 7.25
N LEU A 260 17.94 5.83 6.49
CA LEU A 260 18.78 6.73 5.70
C LEU A 260 19.94 7.31 6.53
N PRO A 261 21.13 7.48 5.91
CA PRO A 261 22.32 7.98 6.58
C PRO A 261 22.29 9.52 6.70
N GLN A 262 21.24 10.03 7.36
CA GLN A 262 21.03 11.45 7.63
C GLN A 262 20.52 11.66 9.07
N ASP A 263 20.52 12.92 9.51
CA ASP A 263 19.89 13.30 10.76
C ASP A 263 18.36 13.14 10.66
N ILE A 264 17.76 12.50 11.65
CA ILE A 264 16.32 12.20 11.69
C ILE A 264 15.72 12.82 12.96
N ARG A 265 14.83 13.80 12.79
CA ARG A 265 14.16 14.50 13.88
C ARG A 265 12.82 13.85 14.21
N GLY A 266 12.63 13.59 15.51
CA GLY A 266 11.45 12.91 16.01
C GLY A 266 11.42 11.46 15.56
N LEU A 267 10.98 10.55 16.43
CA LEU A 267 10.76 9.17 16.03
C LEU A 267 9.57 8.62 16.79
N THR A 268 8.58 8.15 16.05
CA THR A 268 7.47 7.35 16.56
C THR A 268 7.68 5.91 16.13
N LEU A 269 7.59 5.01 17.10
CA LEU A 269 7.66 3.58 16.92
C LEU A 269 6.28 2.99 17.19
N SER A 270 5.68 2.35 16.20
CA SER A 270 4.35 1.75 16.32
C SER A 270 4.42 0.25 16.06
N ALA A 271 3.88 -0.57 16.97
CA ALA A 271 3.72 -2.01 16.78
C ALA A 271 2.28 -2.32 16.37
N VAL A 272 2.09 -3.08 15.27
CA VAL A 272 0.77 -3.42 14.72
C VAL A 272 0.53 -4.92 14.84
N THR A 273 -0.62 -5.31 15.41
CA THR A 273 -0.98 -6.72 15.63
C THR A 273 -1.91 -7.29 14.55
N THR A 274 -2.07 -8.61 14.52
CA THR A 274 -3.04 -9.30 13.63
C THR A 274 -4.50 -8.93 13.92
N GLU A 275 -4.79 -8.52 15.15
CA GLU A 275 -6.10 -8.04 15.58
C GLU A 275 -6.38 -6.58 15.17
N GLY A 276 -5.39 -5.89 14.60
CA GLY A 276 -5.49 -4.47 14.23
C GLY A 276 -5.21 -3.49 15.38
N LYS A 277 -4.73 -3.96 16.54
CA LYS A 277 -4.29 -3.07 17.63
C LYS A 277 -2.96 -2.40 17.25
N THR A 278 -2.83 -1.12 17.57
CA THR A 278 -1.59 -0.36 17.40
C THR A 278 -1.11 0.18 18.74
N TYR A 279 0.18 0.00 19.03
CA TYR A 279 0.85 0.46 20.25
C TYR A 279 1.98 1.41 19.87
N GLU A 280 2.01 2.60 20.45
CA GLU A 280 2.93 3.67 20.03
C GLU A 280 3.87 4.13 21.15
N TYR A 281 5.09 4.49 20.76
CA TYR A 281 6.06 5.19 21.59
C TYR A 281 6.73 6.28 20.76
N THR A 282 6.82 7.51 21.29
CA THR A 282 7.42 8.65 20.58
C THR A 282 8.57 9.25 21.38
N THR A 283 9.63 9.62 20.69
CA THR A 283 10.74 10.43 21.22
C THR A 283 10.95 11.67 20.35
N ALA A 284 11.24 12.81 20.98
CA ALA A 284 11.58 14.05 20.29
C ALA A 284 13.08 14.17 19.97
N ALA A 285 13.89 13.16 20.33
CA ALA A 285 15.32 13.19 20.10
C ALA A 285 15.66 13.17 18.59
N THR A 286 16.74 13.87 18.21
CA THR A 286 17.33 13.76 16.88
C THR A 286 18.30 12.60 16.85
N LEU A 287 18.08 11.65 15.95
CA LEU A 287 19.02 10.57 15.64
C LEU A 287 20.04 11.13 14.64
N ARG A 288 21.32 11.06 14.97
CA ARG A 288 22.42 11.53 14.14
C ARG A 288 22.73 10.53 13.04
N ALA A 289 23.06 11.04 11.85
CA ALA A 289 23.46 10.25 10.70
C ALA A 289 24.54 9.21 11.04
N GLY A 290 24.38 7.98 10.56
CA GLY A 290 25.36 6.90 10.70
C GLY A 290 25.58 6.37 12.12
N HIS A 291 24.76 6.79 13.08
CA HIS A 291 24.82 6.29 14.44
C HIS A 291 23.86 5.13 14.66
N ARG A 292 24.11 4.36 15.72
CA ARG A 292 23.24 3.27 16.16
C ARG A 292 22.54 3.61 17.46
N TYR A 293 21.24 3.34 17.49
CA TYR A 293 20.36 3.60 18.62
C TYR A 293 19.73 2.31 19.10
N THR A 294 19.56 2.19 20.42
CA THR A 294 18.75 1.13 21.02
C THR A 294 17.61 1.77 21.79
N PHE A 295 16.38 1.43 21.42
CA PHE A 295 15.19 1.78 22.18
C PHE A 295 14.68 0.54 22.89
N THR A 296 14.62 0.61 24.21
CA THR A 296 13.85 -0.36 25.00
C THR A 296 12.49 0.26 25.23
N VAL A 297 11.51 -0.20 24.48
CA VAL A 297 10.12 0.05 24.82
C VAL A 297 9.77 -1.00 25.88
N GLY A 298 9.27 -0.56 27.04
CA GLY A 298 8.80 -1.47 28.08
C GLY A 298 7.68 -2.39 27.55
N ASP A 299 7.02 -3.12 28.44
CA ASP A 299 5.79 -3.81 28.04
C ASP A 299 4.80 -2.73 27.60
N MET A 300 4.68 -2.47 26.29
CA MET A 300 4.02 -1.27 25.75
C MET A 300 2.69 -1.07 26.51
N PRO A 301 2.55 0.04 27.27
CA PRO A 301 1.54 0.10 28.30
C PRO A 301 0.15 -0.01 27.69
N THR A 302 -0.76 -0.71 28.36
CA THR A 302 -2.15 -0.92 27.90
C THR A 302 -2.86 0.42 27.59
N GLN A 303 -2.43 1.51 28.23
CA GLN A 303 -2.94 2.87 28.01
C GLN A 303 -2.50 3.51 26.68
N ALA A 304 -1.45 3.01 26.03
CA ALA A 304 -0.98 3.47 24.72
C ALA A 304 -1.64 2.72 23.55
N GLN A 305 -2.62 1.86 23.84
CA GLN A 305 -3.38 1.13 22.84
C GLN A 305 -4.36 2.07 22.14
N ARG A 306 -4.27 2.18 20.82
CA ARG A 306 -5.44 2.58 20.01
C ARG A 306 -6.39 1.40 19.94
N ILE A 307 -7.64 1.60 20.35
CA ILE A 307 -8.65 0.52 20.49
C ILE A 307 -8.80 -0.20 19.14
N GLY A 308 -8.71 -1.53 19.15
CA GLY A 308 -8.95 -2.33 17.95
C GLY A 308 -10.35 -2.07 17.43
N GLY A 309 -10.47 -1.65 16.16
CA GLY A 309 -11.73 -1.27 15.53
C GLY A 309 -11.78 0.17 15.01
N ASP A 310 -10.92 1.06 15.51
CA ASP A 310 -10.69 2.38 14.90
C ASP A 310 -9.49 2.31 13.95
N TYR A 311 -9.79 2.33 12.66
CA TYR A 311 -8.83 2.30 11.55
C TYR A 311 -8.72 3.68 10.88
N SER A 312 -9.03 4.78 11.58
CA SER A 312 -8.98 6.13 10.99
C SER A 312 -7.60 6.53 10.45
N ASP A 313 -6.51 5.94 10.95
CA ASP A 313 -5.12 6.27 10.54
C ASP A 313 -4.35 5.08 9.95
N TRP A 314 -5.02 4.07 9.37
CA TRP A 314 -4.33 2.85 8.96
C TRP A 314 -3.31 3.07 7.83
N MET A 315 -3.51 4.05 6.94
CA MET A 315 -2.57 4.36 5.86
C MET A 315 -1.33 5.12 6.38
N ALA A 316 -1.38 5.74 7.56
CA ALA A 316 -0.22 6.38 8.19
C ALA A 316 0.93 5.39 8.45
N GLY A 317 0.62 4.10 8.59
CA GLY A 317 1.61 3.02 8.73
C GLY A 317 2.09 2.39 7.41
N VAL A 318 1.73 2.96 6.26
CA VAL A 318 2.18 2.55 4.92
C VAL A 318 3.24 3.55 4.43
N PRO A 319 4.33 3.15 3.75
CA PRO A 319 5.32 4.08 3.22
C PRO A 319 4.74 5.14 2.27
N ASP A 320 5.27 6.37 2.34
CA ASP A 320 4.83 7.49 1.50
C ASP A 320 5.07 7.21 0.00
N ASN A 321 6.24 6.65 -0.31
CA ASN A 321 6.63 6.29 -1.67
C ASN A 321 6.04 4.96 -2.16
N ALA A 322 5.13 4.32 -1.41
CA ALA A 322 4.39 3.17 -1.89
C ALA A 322 3.53 3.57 -3.09
N TYR A 323 3.55 2.80 -4.18
CA TYR A 323 2.65 3.05 -5.31
C TYR A 323 1.20 2.85 -4.86
N LEU A 324 0.32 3.82 -5.09
CA LEU A 324 -1.06 3.76 -4.58
C LEU A 324 -1.83 2.57 -5.17
N SER A 325 -1.54 2.20 -6.42
CA SER A 325 -2.09 1.01 -7.09
C SER A 325 -1.74 -0.31 -6.37
N GLN A 326 -0.69 -0.32 -5.55
CA GLN A 326 -0.19 -1.48 -4.83
C GLN A 326 -0.76 -1.58 -3.40
N VAL A 327 -1.44 -0.54 -2.94
CA VAL A 327 -2.14 -0.53 -1.65
C VAL A 327 -3.50 -1.20 -1.83
N SER A 328 -3.80 -2.19 -1.00
CA SER A 328 -5.12 -2.82 -0.95
C SER A 328 -6.08 -1.92 -0.15
N ILE A 329 -7.17 -1.47 -0.78
CA ILE A 329 -8.04 -0.41 -0.25
C ILE A 329 -9.46 -0.93 -0.05
N PRO A 330 -10.02 -0.88 1.18
CA PRO A 330 -11.43 -1.19 1.40
C PRO A 330 -12.33 -0.09 0.84
N GLY A 331 -13.40 -0.49 0.17
CA GLY A 331 -14.38 0.42 -0.42
C GLY A 331 -15.83 0.05 -0.12
N SER A 332 -16.69 1.05 -0.14
CA SER A 332 -18.14 0.92 0.05
C SER A 332 -18.88 1.11 -1.27
N HIS A 333 -19.67 0.12 -1.67
CA HIS A 333 -20.62 0.23 -2.79
C HIS A 333 -21.85 1.06 -2.37
N ASP A 334 -22.31 1.97 -3.23
CA ASP A 334 -23.46 2.87 -2.95
C ASP A 334 -23.41 3.44 -1.52
N ALA A 335 -22.30 4.13 -1.23
CA ALA A 335 -21.78 4.43 0.11
C ALA A 335 -22.76 5.15 1.05
N CYS A 336 -23.71 5.89 0.49
CA CYS A 336 -24.61 6.76 1.23
C CYS A 336 -25.96 6.12 1.55
N THR A 337 -26.20 4.85 1.17
CA THR A 337 -27.54 4.25 1.20
C THR A 337 -28.15 4.04 2.59
N ILE A 338 -27.36 4.17 3.67
CA ILE A 338 -27.92 4.28 5.03
C ILE A 338 -28.90 5.47 5.14
N PHE A 339 -28.60 6.57 4.44
CA PHE A 339 -29.48 7.74 4.34
C PHE A 339 -30.74 7.46 3.48
N GLY A 340 -30.92 6.26 2.93
CA GLY A 340 -32.18 5.83 2.33
C GLY A 340 -33.03 4.96 3.27
N SER A 341 -32.53 4.65 4.46
CA SER A 341 -33.10 3.63 5.34
C SER A 341 -33.06 4.05 6.80
N HIS A 342 -34.20 4.51 7.33
CA HIS A 342 -34.31 4.98 8.70
C HIS A 342 -35.32 4.14 9.49
N TYR A 343 -34.89 3.66 10.64
CA TYR A 343 -35.72 2.92 11.58
C TYR A 343 -35.83 3.70 12.90
N GLU A 344 -37.05 3.73 13.47
CA GLU A 344 -37.27 4.20 14.83
C GLU A 344 -37.62 3.01 15.72
N TYR A 345 -36.86 2.85 16.80
CA TYR A 345 -37.19 1.92 17.87
C TYR A 345 -38.17 2.63 18.81
N THR A 346 -39.43 2.17 18.86
CA THR A 346 -40.30 2.54 19.97
C THR A 346 -39.70 1.88 21.22
N GLY A 347 -39.16 2.69 22.13
CA GLY A 347 -38.18 2.21 23.11
C GLY A 347 -38.69 1.12 24.06
N GLY A 348 -37.84 0.11 24.28
CA GLY A 348 -37.74 -0.55 25.59
C GLY A 348 -38.19 -2.00 25.72
N LYS A 349 -37.94 -2.90 24.75
CA LYS A 349 -37.68 -4.36 24.94
C LYS A 349 -37.51 -5.10 23.60
N PRO A 350 -36.86 -6.28 23.56
CA PRO A 350 -36.84 -7.15 22.39
C PRO A 350 -38.28 -7.58 22.05
N GLY A 351 -38.78 -7.14 20.89
CA GLY A 351 -40.13 -7.47 20.40
C GLY A 351 -41.07 -6.28 20.17
N GLU A 352 -40.63 -5.04 20.43
CA GLU A 352 -41.44 -3.85 20.11
C GLU A 352 -41.22 -3.42 18.65
N ARG A 353 -42.32 -3.05 17.97
CA ARG A 353 -42.45 -2.96 16.51
C ARG A 353 -41.54 -1.87 15.93
N PHE A 354 -40.87 -2.16 14.81
CA PHE A 354 -40.23 -1.15 13.98
C PHE A 354 -41.29 -0.21 13.41
N HIS A 355 -41.22 1.08 13.74
CA HIS A 355 -42.11 2.06 13.15
C HIS A 355 -41.49 2.59 11.85
N PHE A 356 -42.07 2.17 10.71
CA PHE A 356 -41.71 2.67 9.38
C PHE A 356 -42.36 4.02 9.14
N LYS A 357 -41.71 5.09 9.62
CA LYS A 357 -42.18 6.46 9.35
C LYS A 357 -41.88 6.94 7.95
N TRP A 358 -40.93 6.27 7.30
CA TRP A 358 -40.33 6.74 6.07
C TRP A 358 -40.69 5.80 4.93
N LEU A 359 -41.55 6.31 4.06
CA LEU A 359 -41.88 5.70 2.79
C LEU A 359 -41.35 6.63 1.72
N GLN A 360 -40.74 6.06 0.70
CA GLN A 360 -40.24 6.84 -0.41
C GLN A 360 -41.31 6.95 -1.48
N ASN A 361 -41.61 8.17 -1.93
CA ASN A 361 -42.49 8.39 -3.06
C ASN A 361 -41.76 7.95 -4.34
N VAL A 362 -42.06 6.75 -4.81
CA VAL A 362 -41.59 6.25 -6.10
C VAL A 362 -42.73 6.33 -7.13
N VAL A 363 -42.47 5.96 -8.38
CA VAL A 363 -43.42 6.05 -9.52
C VAL A 363 -44.81 5.45 -9.24
N PHE A 364 -44.96 4.59 -8.22
CA PHE A 364 -46.21 3.94 -7.81
C PHE A 364 -46.75 4.37 -6.42
N GLY A 365 -46.22 5.44 -5.84
CA GLY A 365 -46.59 5.97 -4.52
C GLY A 365 -45.56 5.67 -3.42
N TYR A 366 -45.94 5.95 -2.17
CA TYR A 366 -45.08 5.81 -0.99
C TYR A 366 -44.87 4.34 -0.60
N MET A 367 -43.63 3.83 -0.68
CA MET A 367 -43.29 2.46 -0.28
C MET A 367 -41.98 2.37 0.55
N ASN A 368 -41.86 1.33 1.39
CA ASN A 368 -40.58 1.03 2.06
C ASN A 368 -39.68 0.33 1.05
N ILE A 369 -38.57 0.99 0.71
CA ILE A 369 -37.62 0.50 -0.29
C ILE A 369 -36.30 0.03 0.33
N THR A 370 -36.19 -0.10 1.65
CA THR A 370 -34.94 -0.45 2.34
C THR A 370 -34.32 -1.72 1.77
N LYS A 371 -35.10 -2.79 1.57
CA LYS A 371 -34.61 -4.04 0.95
C LYS A 371 -34.17 -3.91 -0.51
N MET A 372 -34.52 -2.82 -1.18
CA MET A 372 -34.22 -2.58 -2.60
C MET A 372 -33.06 -1.62 -2.83
N ILE A 373 -32.68 -0.81 -1.84
CA ILE A 373 -31.65 0.23 -2.02
C ILE A 373 -30.58 0.25 -0.93
N LYS A 374 -30.82 -0.36 0.24
CA LYS A 374 -29.87 -0.27 1.35
C LYS A 374 -28.70 -1.20 1.10
N ALA A 375 -27.57 -0.61 0.74
CA ALA A 375 -26.28 -1.27 0.59
C ALA A 375 -25.36 -1.00 1.79
N GLN A 376 -25.66 -0.04 2.67
CA GLN A 376 -24.81 0.32 3.82
C GLN A 376 -25.62 0.46 5.11
N GLU A 377 -25.01 0.05 6.23
CA GLU A 377 -25.56 0.19 7.59
C GLU A 377 -24.94 1.39 8.33
N LEU A 378 -23.70 1.72 8.00
CA LEU A 378 -22.90 2.73 8.69
C LEU A 378 -22.99 4.10 8.01
N SER A 379 -22.91 5.17 8.81
CA SER A 379 -22.71 6.54 8.30
C SER A 379 -21.37 6.67 7.56
N LEU A 380 -21.16 7.75 6.80
CA LEU A 380 -19.86 7.98 6.14
C LEU A 380 -18.72 8.12 7.16
N GLU A 381 -18.95 8.79 8.29
CA GLU A 381 -17.98 8.89 9.38
C GLU A 381 -17.63 7.53 9.97
N ASP A 382 -18.63 6.68 10.22
CA ASP A 382 -18.40 5.35 10.77
C ASP A 382 -17.70 4.43 9.76
N GLN A 383 -18.01 4.56 8.46
CA GLN A 383 -17.27 3.85 7.41
C GLN A 383 -15.81 4.30 7.36
N LEU A 384 -15.54 5.60 7.45
CA LEU A 384 -14.18 6.15 7.52
C LEU A 384 -13.45 5.64 8.77
N ALA A 385 -14.08 5.67 9.94
CA ALA A 385 -13.53 5.14 11.18
C ALA A 385 -13.26 3.63 11.11
N ALA A 386 -14.13 2.87 10.43
CA ALA A 386 -13.92 1.45 10.18
C ALA A 386 -12.75 1.17 9.21
N GLY A 387 -12.26 2.18 8.48
CA GLY A 387 -11.09 2.08 7.60
C GLY A 387 -11.40 2.08 6.09
N VAL A 388 -12.65 2.34 5.70
CA VAL A 388 -13.05 2.51 4.30
C VAL A 388 -12.38 3.76 3.73
N ARG A 389 -11.79 3.65 2.54
CA ARG A 389 -11.13 4.77 1.85
C ARG A 389 -11.57 4.93 0.39
N MET A 390 -12.34 4.00 -0.17
CA MET A 390 -12.98 4.16 -1.47
C MET A 390 -14.50 4.27 -1.31
N PHE A 391 -15.12 5.31 -1.85
CA PHE A 391 -16.56 5.53 -1.74
C PHE A 391 -17.21 5.64 -3.12
N ASP A 392 -18.16 4.75 -3.42
CA ASP A 392 -19.01 4.85 -4.60
C ASP A 392 -20.18 5.81 -4.31
N VAL A 393 -20.13 6.98 -4.93
CA VAL A 393 -21.05 8.10 -4.68
C VAL A 393 -21.81 8.43 -5.96
N ARG A 394 -23.14 8.44 -5.86
CA ARG A 394 -24.03 8.47 -7.02
C ARG A 394 -24.98 9.69 -7.00
N PRO A 395 -24.47 10.89 -7.32
CA PRO A 395 -25.29 12.08 -7.42
C PRO A 395 -26.13 12.09 -8.70
N SER A 396 -27.33 12.66 -8.60
CA SER A 396 -28.25 12.88 -9.72
C SER A 396 -28.41 14.37 -10.02
N ALA A 397 -28.91 14.70 -11.21
CA ALA A 397 -29.23 16.07 -11.61
C ALA A 397 -30.65 16.16 -12.19
N SER A 398 -31.33 17.26 -11.91
CA SER A 398 -32.72 17.50 -12.31
C SER A 398 -32.91 18.75 -13.20
N GLY A 399 -31.83 19.42 -13.58
CA GLY A 399 -31.90 20.68 -14.34
C GLY A 399 -30.55 21.12 -14.89
N SER A 400 -30.58 22.09 -15.83
CA SER A 400 -29.38 22.52 -16.55
C SER A 400 -28.50 23.52 -15.80
N SER A 401 -29.01 24.18 -14.77
CA SER A 401 -28.25 25.11 -13.93
C SER A 401 -27.27 24.37 -13.02
N VAL A 402 -26.16 25.04 -12.68
CA VAL A 402 -25.29 24.60 -11.59
C VAL A 402 -26.09 24.63 -10.30
N GLN A 403 -26.12 23.50 -9.59
CA GLN A 403 -26.85 23.33 -8.34
C GLN A 403 -26.18 22.25 -7.50
N ASP A 404 -26.56 22.16 -6.22
CA ASP A 404 -26.20 20.99 -5.43
C ASP A 404 -26.93 19.74 -5.95
N LEU A 405 -26.31 18.58 -5.76
CA LEU A 405 -26.75 17.33 -6.37
C LEU A 405 -27.23 16.33 -5.31
N PRO A 406 -28.50 15.92 -5.33
CA PRO A 406 -28.98 14.90 -4.41
C PRO A 406 -28.37 13.53 -4.74
N ILE A 407 -27.94 12.82 -3.71
CA ILE A 407 -27.44 11.45 -3.79
C ILE A 407 -28.62 10.49 -3.95
N GLN A 408 -28.47 9.50 -4.83
CA GLN A 408 -29.51 8.51 -5.11
C GLN A 408 -28.99 7.08 -5.19
N HIS A 409 -29.92 6.13 -5.09
CA HIS A 409 -29.75 4.76 -5.55
C HIS A 409 -30.88 4.44 -6.54
N GLY A 410 -30.56 4.31 -7.83
CA GLY A 410 -31.56 4.20 -8.88
C GLY A 410 -32.48 5.42 -8.92
N ILE A 411 -33.79 5.20 -8.83
CA ILE A 411 -34.80 6.26 -8.80
C ILE A 411 -35.02 6.87 -7.41
N ALA A 412 -34.32 6.37 -6.40
CA ALA A 412 -34.58 6.71 -5.01
C ALA A 412 -33.61 7.80 -4.50
N PRO A 413 -34.07 9.05 -4.27
CA PRO A 413 -33.32 10.02 -3.48
C PRO A 413 -33.06 9.56 -2.04
N LEU A 414 -31.83 9.76 -1.56
CA LEU A 414 -31.48 9.51 -0.15
C LEU A 414 -31.74 10.80 0.66
N GLY A 415 -32.01 10.69 1.95
CA GLY A 415 -32.28 11.84 2.83
C GLY A 415 -31.80 11.63 4.27
N ASP A 416 -31.28 12.67 4.91
CA ASP A 416 -30.71 12.55 6.26
C ASP A 416 -31.68 13.10 7.32
N PRO A 417 -32.09 12.30 8.33
CA PRO A 417 -33.05 12.70 9.36
C PRO A 417 -32.52 13.81 10.27
N SER A 418 -31.20 14.04 10.31
CA SER A 418 -30.61 15.13 11.07
C SER A 418 -30.81 16.51 10.41
N LEU A 419 -31.21 16.56 9.14
CA LEU A 419 -31.33 17.80 8.36
C LEU A 419 -32.72 18.45 8.42
N GLY A 420 -33.61 17.94 9.27
CA GLY A 420 -34.94 18.49 9.51
C GLY A 420 -36.06 17.78 8.74
N GLY A 421 -37.28 17.95 9.22
CA GLY A 421 -38.48 17.22 8.75
C GLY A 421 -38.75 15.93 9.53
N TYR A 422 -37.76 15.38 10.24
CA TYR A 422 -37.95 14.26 11.16
C TYR A 422 -38.40 14.72 12.55
N VAL A 423 -39.51 14.16 13.05
CA VAL A 423 -39.92 14.28 14.46
C VAL A 423 -39.94 12.87 15.10
N PRO A 424 -38.97 12.56 15.98
CA PRO A 424 -39.01 11.34 16.79
C PRO A 424 -40.36 11.24 17.52
N GLY A 425 -40.98 10.06 17.50
CA GLY A 425 -42.28 9.80 18.13
C GLY A 425 -43.53 10.34 17.40
N GLY A 426 -43.40 11.14 16.32
CA GLY A 426 -44.53 11.54 15.47
C GLY A 426 -45.34 10.38 14.86
N THR A 427 -46.57 10.61 14.41
CA THR A 427 -47.44 9.55 13.83
C THR A 427 -47.68 9.70 12.32
N ASP A 428 -47.28 10.84 11.74
CA ASP A 428 -47.50 11.15 10.34
C ASP A 428 -46.32 10.73 9.47
N ARG A 429 -46.60 10.44 8.19
CA ARG A 429 -45.57 10.22 7.17
C ARG A 429 -44.83 11.53 6.94
N GLN A 430 -43.51 11.48 6.89
CA GLN A 430 -42.65 12.64 6.69
C GLN A 430 -41.82 12.43 5.40
N GLU A 431 -41.42 13.51 4.73
CA GLU A 431 -40.42 13.48 3.66
C GLU A 431 -39.09 14.02 4.20
N LEU A 432 -37.99 13.34 3.89
CA LEU A 432 -36.65 13.79 4.29
C LEU A 432 -36.11 14.80 3.29
N SER A 433 -35.41 15.79 3.81
CA SER A 433 -34.57 16.65 2.98
C SER A 433 -33.53 15.78 2.28
N PRO A 434 -33.31 15.94 0.96
CA PRO A 434 -32.36 15.11 0.23
C PRO A 434 -30.95 15.26 0.79
N PHE A 435 -30.22 14.16 0.85
CA PHE A 435 -28.81 14.12 1.20
C PHE A 435 -27.99 14.53 -0.03
N MET A 436 -27.17 15.56 0.11
CA MET A 436 -26.54 16.26 -1.02
C MET A 436 -25.06 15.94 -1.16
N LEU A 437 -24.53 16.11 -2.37
CA LEU A 437 -23.11 15.89 -2.68
C LEU A 437 -22.19 16.82 -1.88
N SER A 438 -22.54 18.11 -1.72
CA SER A 438 -21.76 19.04 -0.88
C SER A 438 -21.48 18.47 0.51
N GLN A 439 -22.48 17.84 1.11
CA GLN A 439 -22.40 17.26 2.45
C GLN A 439 -21.48 16.04 2.50
N VAL A 440 -21.44 15.25 1.42
CA VAL A 440 -20.49 14.14 1.29
C VAL A 440 -19.05 14.68 1.22
N LEU A 441 -18.82 15.69 0.39
CA LEU A 441 -17.50 16.30 0.20
C LEU A 441 -16.97 16.94 1.49
N ASP A 442 -17.81 17.67 2.22
CA ASP A 442 -17.44 18.30 3.50
C ASP A 442 -17.03 17.26 4.56
N ARG A 443 -17.68 16.09 4.59
CA ARG A 443 -17.32 15.00 5.51
C ARG A 443 -15.95 14.42 5.16
N PHE A 444 -15.65 14.20 3.89
CA PHE A 444 -14.32 13.73 3.47
C PHE A 444 -13.22 14.75 3.75
N VAL A 445 -13.47 16.04 3.53
CA VAL A 445 -12.50 17.09 3.82
C VAL A 445 -12.19 17.18 5.31
N ARG A 446 -13.22 17.17 6.17
CA ARG A 446 -13.03 17.15 7.63
C ARG A 446 -12.26 15.93 8.11
N PHE A 447 -12.52 14.76 7.50
CA PHE A 447 -11.77 13.56 7.81
C PHE A 447 -10.28 13.70 7.46
N LEU A 448 -9.96 14.18 6.26
CA LEU A 448 -8.57 14.39 5.83
C LEU A 448 -7.85 15.51 6.60
N GLU A 449 -8.59 16.44 7.22
CA GLU A 449 -8.04 17.42 8.17
C GLU A 449 -7.65 16.80 9.50
N ALA A 450 -8.47 15.91 10.03
CA ALA A 450 -8.18 15.18 11.26
C ALA A 450 -7.12 14.07 11.05
N HIS A 451 -7.06 13.51 9.84
CA HIS A 451 -6.23 12.36 9.47
C HIS A 451 -5.40 12.66 8.21
N PRO A 452 -4.41 13.57 8.27
CA PRO A 452 -3.63 14.01 7.10
C PRO A 452 -2.75 12.90 6.52
N GLY A 453 -2.52 11.81 7.27
CA GLY A 453 -1.87 10.60 6.79
C GLY A 453 -2.71 9.82 5.77
N GLU A 454 -4.01 10.07 5.67
CA GLU A 454 -4.92 9.26 4.86
C GLU A 454 -5.18 9.88 3.48
N THR A 455 -5.79 9.11 2.59
CA THR A 455 -6.36 9.60 1.34
C THR A 455 -7.75 9.00 1.13
N VAL A 456 -8.64 9.74 0.48
CA VAL A 456 -9.98 9.23 0.12
C VAL A 456 -10.07 9.12 -1.40
N LEU A 457 -10.57 7.99 -1.88
CA LEU A 457 -10.92 7.78 -3.28
C LEU A 457 -12.44 7.88 -3.42
N VAL A 458 -12.92 8.63 -4.40
CA VAL A 458 -14.36 8.80 -4.62
C VAL A 458 -14.70 8.40 -6.05
N HIS A 459 -15.38 7.28 -6.21
CA HIS A 459 -15.94 6.91 -7.50
C HIS A 459 -17.23 7.69 -7.73
N LEU A 460 -17.21 8.61 -8.69
CA LEU A 460 -18.36 9.45 -9.04
C LEU A 460 -19.05 8.91 -10.29
N LYS A 461 -20.31 8.52 -10.11
CA LYS A 461 -21.19 8.05 -11.17
C LYS A 461 -22.47 8.88 -11.20
N TYR A 462 -22.90 9.32 -12.38
CA TYR A 462 -24.23 9.88 -12.55
C TYR A 462 -25.30 8.81 -12.30
N GLU A 463 -26.25 9.11 -11.41
CA GLU A 463 -27.42 8.27 -11.18
C GLU A 463 -28.62 8.77 -11.99
N ASN A 464 -29.14 7.91 -12.86
CA ASN A 464 -30.15 8.30 -13.83
C ASN A 464 -31.56 8.26 -13.24
N THR A 465 -32.15 9.44 -13.04
CA THR A 465 -33.59 9.59 -12.79
C THR A 465 -34.37 9.59 -14.09
N SER A 466 -35.54 8.97 -14.12
CA SER A 466 -36.36 8.66 -15.30
C SER A 466 -36.95 9.87 -16.06
N GLY A 467 -36.16 10.85 -16.54
CA GLY A 467 -36.68 11.80 -17.54
C GLY A 467 -35.87 13.01 -17.99
N THR A 468 -34.86 13.51 -17.26
CA THR A 468 -34.18 14.79 -17.62
C THR A 468 -32.79 14.65 -18.24
N GLY A 469 -32.19 13.46 -18.20
CA GLY A 469 -30.82 13.22 -18.65
C GLY A 469 -29.76 13.90 -17.76
N LYS A 470 -28.47 13.68 -18.08
CA LYS A 470 -27.28 14.20 -17.36
C LYS A 470 -27.12 15.73 -17.42
N THR A 471 -28.11 16.47 -17.92
CA THR A 471 -27.99 17.91 -18.17
C THR A 471 -27.62 18.65 -16.88
N GLY A 472 -26.53 19.43 -16.90
CA GLY A 472 -26.08 20.23 -15.75
C GLY A 472 -25.31 19.46 -14.67
N TRP A 473 -25.30 18.12 -14.71
CA TRP A 473 -24.59 17.29 -13.72
C TRP A 473 -23.09 17.53 -13.74
N ASP A 474 -22.50 17.54 -14.92
CA ASP A 474 -21.08 17.76 -15.17
C ASP A 474 -20.58 19.09 -14.59
N ARG A 475 -21.26 20.20 -14.92
CA ARG A 475 -20.94 21.53 -14.40
C ARG A 475 -21.12 21.64 -12.90
N SER A 476 -22.13 20.97 -12.36
CA SER A 476 -22.42 20.95 -10.92
C SER A 476 -21.35 20.17 -10.14
N VAL A 477 -20.98 18.98 -10.61
CA VAL A 477 -19.88 18.20 -10.01
C VAL A 477 -18.59 19.00 -10.02
N VAL A 478 -18.22 19.60 -11.16
CA VAL A 478 -17.00 20.42 -11.27
C VAL A 478 -17.04 21.60 -10.29
N SER A 479 -18.18 22.30 -10.21
CA SER A 479 -18.36 23.42 -9.29
C SER A 479 -18.20 22.99 -7.83
N LEU A 480 -18.90 21.92 -7.42
CA LEU A 480 -18.91 21.43 -6.04
C LEU A 480 -17.55 20.87 -5.62
N VAL A 481 -16.90 20.07 -6.48
CA VAL A 481 -15.56 19.55 -6.17
C VAL A 481 -14.56 20.69 -6.02
N ARG A 482 -14.59 21.71 -6.89
CA ARG A 482 -13.70 22.87 -6.75
C ARG A 482 -13.99 23.67 -5.49
N SER A 483 -15.26 23.93 -5.15
CA SER A 483 -15.61 24.80 -4.02
C SER A 483 -15.44 24.13 -2.66
N HIS A 484 -15.67 22.81 -2.57
CA HIS A 484 -15.59 22.09 -1.30
C HIS A 484 -14.23 21.42 -1.06
N CYS A 485 -13.49 21.05 -2.12
CA CYS A 485 -12.25 20.29 -2.00
C CYS A 485 -11.00 21.08 -2.44
N GLU A 486 -11.05 22.41 -2.43
CA GLU A 486 -9.93 23.26 -2.84
C GLU A 486 -8.64 22.89 -2.07
N GLY A 487 -7.53 22.75 -2.81
CA GLY A 487 -6.24 22.34 -2.25
C GLY A 487 -6.13 20.86 -1.84
N ARG A 488 -7.21 20.08 -1.98
CA ARG A 488 -7.29 18.66 -1.57
C ARG A 488 -7.65 17.72 -2.71
N ILE A 489 -7.46 18.11 -3.97
CA ILE A 489 -7.72 17.23 -5.13
C ILE A 489 -6.40 16.58 -5.53
N ALA A 490 -6.36 15.25 -5.63
CA ALA A 490 -5.19 14.53 -6.13
C ALA A 490 -5.22 14.47 -7.65
N ASP A 491 -4.11 14.87 -8.29
CA ASP A 491 -3.93 14.70 -9.73
C ASP A 491 -3.46 13.28 -10.03
N PHE A 492 -4.24 12.57 -10.84
CA PHE A 492 -3.91 11.19 -11.20
C PHE A 492 -2.74 11.13 -12.18
N HIS A 493 -1.79 10.25 -11.90
CA HIS A 493 -0.87 9.71 -12.91
C HIS A 493 -0.62 8.21 -12.68
N PRO A 494 -0.24 7.43 -13.71
CA PRO A 494 -0.19 5.96 -13.62
C PRO A 494 0.71 5.37 -12.54
N ARG A 495 1.70 6.14 -12.08
CA ARG A 495 2.69 5.75 -11.06
C ARG A 495 2.57 6.54 -9.77
N MET A 496 1.40 7.10 -9.48
CA MET A 496 1.19 7.89 -8.27
C MET A 496 1.45 7.06 -7.02
N THR A 497 2.06 7.72 -6.05
CA THR A 497 2.41 7.17 -4.75
C THR A 497 1.37 7.59 -3.71
N LEU A 498 1.46 7.01 -2.51
CA LEU A 498 0.63 7.44 -1.39
C LEU A 498 0.93 8.90 -1.03
N ALA A 499 2.19 9.35 -1.11
CA ALA A 499 2.60 10.74 -0.89
C ALA A 499 1.84 11.73 -1.77
N ASP A 500 1.61 11.38 -3.04
CA ASP A 500 0.86 12.22 -3.98
C ASP A 500 -0.59 12.42 -3.55
N ALA A 501 -1.14 11.45 -2.80
CA ALA A 501 -2.55 11.34 -2.44
C ALA A 501 -2.87 11.70 -0.98
N ARG A 502 -1.91 11.65 -0.05
CA ARG A 502 -2.15 11.96 1.37
C ARG A 502 -2.75 13.36 1.56
N GLY A 503 -3.74 13.46 2.43
CA GLY A 503 -4.50 14.68 2.71
C GLY A 503 -5.42 15.14 1.56
N LYS A 504 -5.52 14.35 0.49
CA LYS A 504 -6.28 14.66 -0.74
C LYS A 504 -7.31 13.58 -1.06
N ILE A 505 -8.22 13.96 -1.95
CA ILE A 505 -9.26 13.14 -2.55
C ILE A 505 -8.87 12.84 -3.99
N LEU A 506 -8.75 11.56 -4.33
CA LEU A 506 -8.65 11.10 -5.72
C LEU A 506 -10.04 10.76 -6.24
N PHE A 507 -10.62 11.62 -7.06
CA PHE A 507 -11.87 11.30 -7.73
C PHE A 507 -11.62 10.34 -8.90
N VAL A 508 -12.37 9.25 -8.94
CA VAL A 508 -12.41 8.29 -10.04
C VAL A 508 -13.74 8.49 -10.77
N ILE A 509 -13.69 9.19 -11.88
CA ILE A 509 -14.86 9.72 -12.56
C ILE A 509 -15.30 8.74 -13.64
N ARG A 510 -16.51 8.20 -13.53
CA ARG A 510 -17.10 7.33 -14.56
C ARG A 510 -17.70 8.11 -15.73
N GLU A 511 -18.05 9.36 -15.47
CA GLU A 511 -18.80 10.23 -16.37
C GLU A 511 -17.93 11.31 -16.98
N ASP A 512 -17.62 11.22 -18.27
CA ASP A 512 -16.79 12.24 -18.92
C ASP A 512 -17.47 13.62 -18.80
N TYR A 513 -16.79 14.53 -18.11
CA TYR A 513 -17.15 15.94 -17.96
C TYR A 513 -16.05 16.88 -18.46
N LYS A 514 -15.01 16.35 -19.12
CA LYS A 514 -13.77 17.08 -19.45
C LYS A 514 -14.03 18.40 -20.20
N SER A 515 -14.99 18.40 -21.11
CA SER A 515 -15.41 19.59 -21.86
C SER A 515 -16.06 20.67 -20.99
N SER A 516 -16.62 20.29 -19.85
CA SER A 516 -17.25 21.18 -18.87
C SER A 516 -16.27 21.69 -17.79
N ASN A 517 -15.00 21.33 -17.90
CA ASN A 517 -13.91 21.78 -17.02
C ASN A 517 -12.64 22.08 -17.82
N ASP A 518 -12.76 22.95 -18.84
CA ASP A 518 -11.62 23.48 -19.62
C ASP A 518 -10.66 22.42 -20.18
N GLY A 519 -11.18 21.24 -20.51
CA GLY A 519 -10.36 20.15 -21.06
C GLY A 519 -9.60 19.35 -20.00
N GLN A 520 -9.99 19.38 -18.72
CA GLN A 520 -9.31 18.69 -17.62
C GLN A 520 -10.26 17.85 -16.76
N TYR A 521 -9.73 16.77 -16.18
CA TYR A 521 -10.39 16.02 -15.10
C TYR A 521 -9.91 16.54 -13.74
N LEU A 522 -10.78 16.53 -12.73
CA LEU A 522 -10.38 16.71 -11.33
C LEU A 522 -10.14 15.31 -10.75
N GLY A 523 -8.95 14.74 -10.96
CA GLY A 523 -8.63 13.34 -10.60
C GLY A 523 -8.39 12.44 -11.81
N ALA A 524 -8.96 11.23 -11.79
CA ALA A 524 -8.85 10.21 -12.83
C ALA A 524 -10.18 10.01 -13.57
N TYR A 525 -10.13 9.84 -14.89
CA TYR A 525 -11.28 9.36 -15.67
C TYR A 525 -11.19 7.84 -15.87
N LEU A 526 -12.24 7.13 -15.47
CA LEU A 526 -12.40 5.69 -15.66
C LEU A 526 -13.29 5.45 -16.89
N ASN A 527 -12.69 4.91 -17.96
CA ASN A 527 -13.40 4.64 -19.19
C ASN A 527 -14.29 3.38 -19.07
N TRP A 528 -15.48 3.53 -18.50
CA TRP A 528 -16.38 2.41 -18.22
C TRP A 528 -17.01 1.84 -19.49
N THR A 529 -16.63 0.62 -19.88
CA THR A 529 -16.94 0.07 -21.22
C THR A 529 -17.95 -1.06 -21.24
N HIS A 530 -18.17 -1.74 -20.12
CA HIS A 530 -19.06 -2.91 -20.04
C HIS A 530 -19.93 -2.85 -18.77
N ASP A 531 -20.99 -3.65 -18.73
CA ASP A 531 -21.95 -3.73 -17.63
C ASP A 531 -22.15 -5.20 -17.24
N LYS A 532 -22.28 -5.50 -15.94
CA LYS A 532 -22.57 -6.87 -15.42
C LYS A 532 -21.50 -7.93 -15.74
N VAL A 533 -20.24 -7.55 -15.86
CA VAL A 533 -19.13 -8.47 -16.19
C VAL A 533 -17.83 -8.05 -15.50
N VAL A 534 -16.79 -8.88 -15.63
CA VAL A 534 -15.40 -8.45 -15.38
C VAL A 534 -14.80 -8.00 -16.71
N PHE A 535 -14.13 -6.85 -16.73
CA PHE A 535 -13.56 -6.29 -17.94
C PHE A 535 -12.29 -5.46 -17.67
N ASP A 536 -11.46 -5.34 -18.70
CA ASP A 536 -10.26 -4.50 -18.68
C ASP A 536 -10.55 -3.17 -19.39
N THR A 537 -10.06 -2.08 -18.81
CA THR A 537 -10.14 -0.72 -19.38
C THR A 537 -8.99 0.14 -18.88
N THR A 538 -9.12 1.47 -18.94
CA THR A 538 -8.09 2.43 -18.56
C THR A 538 -8.58 3.51 -17.58
N LEU A 539 -7.67 3.91 -16.69
CA LEU A 539 -7.71 5.17 -15.95
C LEU A 539 -6.87 6.21 -16.67
N SER A 540 -7.40 7.41 -16.87
CA SER A 540 -6.72 8.51 -17.59
C SER A 540 -6.55 9.74 -16.70
N GLY A 541 -5.35 10.31 -16.73
CA GLY A 541 -5.05 11.61 -16.11
C GLY A 541 -4.93 12.74 -17.14
N ASN A 542 -4.57 13.93 -16.68
CA ASN A 542 -4.40 15.11 -17.54
C ASN A 542 -3.01 15.13 -18.19
N GLY A 543 -2.87 14.58 -19.39
CA GLY A 543 -1.63 14.66 -20.17
C GLY A 543 -0.48 13.77 -19.69
N VAL A 544 -0.75 12.82 -18.79
CA VAL A 544 0.25 11.96 -18.12
C VAL A 544 0.13 10.46 -18.49
N GLY A 545 -0.57 10.17 -19.58
CA GLY A 545 -0.82 8.81 -20.05
C GLY A 545 -2.01 8.12 -19.35
N GLN A 546 -2.08 6.80 -19.52
CA GLN A 546 -3.15 5.95 -19.00
C GLN A 546 -2.57 4.79 -18.18
N ALA A 547 -3.34 4.33 -17.21
CA ALA A 547 -3.05 3.13 -16.44
C ALA A 547 -4.07 2.02 -16.76
N PRO A 548 -3.64 0.76 -16.93
CA PRO A 548 -4.56 -0.35 -17.07
C PRO A 548 -5.33 -0.60 -15.77
N ILE A 549 -6.63 -0.85 -15.87
CA ILE A 549 -7.49 -1.21 -14.74
C ILE A 549 -8.40 -2.39 -15.10
N ARG A 550 -8.47 -3.37 -14.21
CA ARG A 550 -9.49 -4.42 -14.25
C ARG A 550 -10.64 -4.09 -13.31
N VAL A 551 -11.88 -4.16 -13.81
CA VAL A 551 -13.08 -3.91 -13.03
C VAL A 551 -13.93 -5.17 -13.01
N ASN A 552 -14.29 -5.65 -11.81
CA ASN A 552 -15.38 -6.61 -11.63
C ASN A 552 -16.63 -5.84 -11.26
N ASP A 553 -17.61 -5.81 -12.16
CA ASP A 553 -18.95 -5.23 -11.95
C ASP A 553 -20.05 -6.28 -12.17
N LEU A 554 -19.81 -7.53 -11.75
CA LEU A 554 -20.83 -8.58 -11.80
C LEU A 554 -21.88 -8.37 -10.68
N TYR A 555 -22.69 -7.31 -10.78
CA TYR A 555 -23.61 -6.87 -9.72
C TYR A 555 -25.00 -7.51 -9.79
N ASN A 556 -25.45 -7.96 -10.96
CA ASN A 556 -26.75 -8.61 -11.15
C ASN A 556 -26.53 -10.08 -11.47
N ILE A 557 -26.91 -10.95 -10.54
CA ILE A 557 -26.76 -12.39 -10.66
C ILE A 557 -28.09 -13.12 -10.42
N LYS A 558 -28.13 -14.38 -10.81
CA LYS A 558 -29.23 -15.31 -10.51
C LYS A 558 -28.64 -16.65 -10.07
N ASN A 559 -29.00 -17.10 -8.88
CA ASN A 559 -28.42 -18.31 -8.26
C ASN A 559 -26.88 -18.28 -8.26
N GLY A 560 -26.29 -17.15 -7.85
CA GLY A 560 -24.84 -17.00 -7.68
C GLY A 560 -24.04 -16.69 -8.96
N SER A 561 -24.67 -16.57 -10.13
CA SER A 561 -23.97 -16.35 -11.40
C SER A 561 -24.72 -15.46 -12.40
N SER A 562 -24.00 -14.92 -13.39
CA SER A 562 -24.57 -14.33 -14.60
C SER A 562 -23.74 -14.78 -15.81
N ASP A 563 -24.41 -15.14 -16.90
CA ASP A 563 -23.79 -15.62 -18.15
C ASP A 563 -22.70 -16.68 -17.95
N GLY A 564 -22.95 -17.62 -17.02
CA GLY A 564 -22.05 -18.73 -16.70
C GLY A 564 -20.85 -18.36 -15.81
N LYS A 565 -20.65 -17.09 -15.48
CA LYS A 565 -19.62 -16.63 -14.54
C LYS A 565 -20.21 -16.49 -13.14
N THR A 566 -19.64 -17.20 -12.18
CA THR A 566 -20.03 -17.07 -10.77
C THR A 566 -19.43 -15.80 -10.16
N LYS A 567 -20.08 -15.26 -9.12
CA LYS A 567 -19.52 -14.13 -8.36
C LYS A 567 -18.18 -14.46 -7.71
N TYR A 568 -18.01 -15.68 -7.20
CA TYR A 568 -16.72 -16.17 -6.68
C TYR A 568 -15.60 -16.11 -7.74
N ALA A 569 -15.87 -16.59 -8.96
CA ALA A 569 -14.89 -16.55 -10.04
C ALA A 569 -14.55 -15.12 -10.47
N ALA A 570 -15.54 -14.21 -10.46
CA ALA A 570 -15.31 -12.80 -10.75
C ALA A 570 -14.42 -12.11 -9.70
N ILE A 571 -14.60 -12.43 -8.43
CA ILE A 571 -13.77 -11.94 -7.32
C ILE A 571 -12.33 -12.45 -7.45
N GLU A 572 -12.13 -13.76 -7.65
CA GLU A 572 -10.78 -14.34 -7.77
C GLU A 572 -10.05 -13.84 -9.02
N GLU A 573 -10.73 -13.63 -10.15
CA GLU A 573 -10.09 -13.11 -11.37
C GLU A 573 -9.51 -11.70 -11.19
N CYS A 574 -10.10 -10.89 -10.32
CA CYS A 574 -9.57 -9.58 -9.94
C CYS A 574 -8.41 -9.70 -8.95
N ILE A 575 -8.52 -10.59 -7.96
CA ILE A 575 -7.41 -10.88 -7.03
C ILE A 575 -6.20 -11.36 -7.82
N ASP A 576 -6.36 -12.33 -8.71
CA ASP A 576 -5.28 -12.90 -9.54
C ASP A 576 -4.63 -11.86 -10.45
N TYR A 577 -5.41 -10.87 -10.92
CA TYR A 577 -4.90 -9.79 -11.77
C TYR A 577 -3.87 -8.90 -11.05
N THR A 578 -4.06 -8.64 -9.76
CA THR A 578 -3.16 -7.83 -8.94
C THR A 578 -2.16 -8.65 -8.14
N TYR A 579 -2.44 -9.93 -7.90
CA TYR A 579 -1.61 -10.79 -7.06
C TYR A 579 -0.18 -10.88 -7.60
N ASN A 580 0.78 -10.41 -6.80
CA ASN A 580 2.21 -10.40 -7.13
C ASN A 580 2.63 -9.72 -8.44
N THR A 581 1.75 -8.98 -9.15
CA THR A 581 2.12 -8.27 -10.39
C THR A 581 3.29 -7.32 -10.17
N THR A 582 4.33 -7.37 -11.01
CA THR A 582 5.46 -6.42 -10.95
C THR A 582 5.14 -5.08 -11.61
N ASP A 583 4.03 -5.01 -12.35
CA ASP A 583 3.55 -3.80 -13.00
C ASP A 583 2.82 -2.91 -11.99
N VAL A 584 3.55 -1.92 -11.47
CA VAL A 584 3.07 -0.93 -10.49
C VAL A 584 2.05 0.06 -11.07
N THR A 585 1.72 -0.03 -12.36
CA THR A 585 0.68 0.80 -12.98
C THR A 585 -0.68 0.10 -13.04
N ARG A 586 -0.78 -1.18 -12.66
CA ARG A 586 -2.05 -1.92 -12.72
C ARG A 586 -2.94 -1.61 -11.54
N TRP A 587 -4.16 -1.18 -11.85
CA TRP A 587 -5.23 -0.96 -10.89
C TRP A 587 -6.27 -2.06 -10.96
N CYS A 588 -7.01 -2.26 -9.89
CA CYS A 588 -8.18 -3.12 -9.89
C CYS A 588 -9.28 -2.54 -9.01
N MET A 589 -10.52 -2.57 -9.51
CA MET A 589 -11.74 -2.29 -8.76
C MET A 589 -12.59 -3.55 -8.73
N ASN A 590 -12.61 -4.21 -7.59
CA ASN A 590 -13.29 -5.47 -7.38
C ASN A 590 -14.57 -5.25 -6.58
N TYR A 591 -15.72 -5.12 -7.25
CA TYR A 591 -17.00 -5.09 -6.56
C TYR A 591 -17.35 -6.51 -6.09
N VAL A 592 -17.23 -6.72 -4.78
CA VAL A 592 -17.74 -7.89 -4.06
C VAL A 592 -19.26 -7.78 -3.90
N SER A 593 -19.80 -6.56 -3.87
CA SER A 593 -21.24 -6.27 -3.84
C SER A 593 -21.99 -6.83 -5.06
N CYS A 594 -23.22 -7.28 -4.84
CA CYS A 594 -24.17 -7.68 -5.88
C CYS A 594 -25.56 -7.89 -5.26
N TYR A 595 -26.55 -8.15 -6.12
CA TYR A 595 -27.85 -8.69 -5.73
C TYR A 595 -28.15 -9.96 -6.53
N ASP A 596 -28.78 -10.94 -5.87
CA ASP A 596 -29.23 -12.18 -6.50
C ASP A 596 -30.74 -12.17 -6.71
N THR A 597 -31.16 -12.13 -7.97
CA THR A 597 -32.57 -12.09 -8.35
C THR A 597 -33.36 -13.36 -8.02
N ALA A 598 -32.69 -14.48 -7.73
CA ALA A 598 -33.32 -15.69 -7.22
C ALA A 598 -33.60 -15.62 -5.70
N HIS A 599 -32.91 -14.72 -5.00
CA HIS A 599 -33.01 -14.52 -3.56
C HIS A 599 -33.51 -13.10 -3.28
N CYS A 600 -34.82 -12.92 -3.42
CA CYS A 600 -35.51 -11.68 -3.11
C CYS A 600 -36.62 -11.98 -2.09
N SER A 601 -36.49 -11.43 -0.88
CA SER A 601 -37.50 -11.60 0.17
C SER A 601 -38.69 -10.66 0.02
N VAL A 602 -38.71 -9.83 -1.04
CA VAL A 602 -39.79 -8.91 -1.39
C VAL A 602 -40.74 -9.59 -2.40
N SER A 603 -41.89 -10.07 -1.91
CA SER A 603 -42.93 -10.65 -2.77
C SER A 603 -43.89 -9.57 -3.32
N GLY A 604 -44.34 -9.74 -4.57
CA GLY A 604 -45.37 -8.87 -5.19
C GLY A 604 -44.86 -7.68 -6.01
N ILE A 605 -43.54 -7.43 -6.06
CA ILE A 605 -42.90 -6.36 -6.85
C ILE A 605 -42.25 -6.92 -8.14
N SER A 606 -42.79 -8.02 -8.67
CA SER A 606 -42.26 -8.70 -9.88
C SER A 606 -42.25 -7.83 -11.15
N ILE A 607 -42.88 -6.65 -11.12
CA ILE A 607 -42.86 -5.65 -12.19
C ILE A 607 -41.48 -5.00 -12.41
N PHE A 608 -40.52 -5.12 -11.46
CA PHE A 608 -39.17 -4.57 -11.63
C PHE A 608 -38.11 -5.58 -12.07
N GLY A 609 -38.37 -6.89 -12.07
CA GLY A 609 -37.48 -7.94 -12.64
C GLY A 609 -36.02 -7.97 -12.16
N ALA A 610 -35.60 -7.10 -11.25
CA ALA A 610 -34.22 -6.76 -10.92
C ALA A 610 -34.11 -6.35 -9.44
N VAL A 611 -34.62 -7.18 -8.54
CA VAL A 611 -34.58 -6.96 -7.10
C VAL A 611 -34.03 -8.22 -6.44
N GLY A 612 -33.05 -8.06 -5.55
CA GLY A 612 -32.44 -9.14 -4.78
C GLY A 612 -31.91 -8.62 -3.45
N ASP A 613 -31.77 -9.50 -2.48
CA ASP A 613 -31.39 -9.16 -1.12
C ASP A 613 -29.87 -8.90 -1.04
N TYR A 614 -29.47 -7.63 -0.84
CA TYR A 614 -28.06 -7.23 -0.72
C TYR A 614 -27.37 -7.86 0.50
N ASP A 615 -28.07 -7.95 1.63
CA ASP A 615 -27.56 -8.55 2.86
C ASP A 615 -27.24 -10.04 2.69
N TYR A 616 -28.07 -10.76 1.92
CA TYR A 616 -27.80 -12.15 1.54
C TYR A 616 -26.51 -12.31 0.72
N CYS A 617 -26.32 -11.47 -0.30
CA CYS A 617 -25.10 -11.49 -1.10
C CYS A 617 -23.88 -11.09 -0.29
N ALA A 618 -23.98 -10.05 0.54
CA ALA A 618 -22.91 -9.61 1.43
C ALA A 618 -22.49 -10.72 2.41
N ASN A 619 -23.45 -11.41 3.03
CA ASN A 619 -23.18 -12.54 3.92
C ASN A 619 -22.27 -13.60 3.28
N LEU A 620 -22.51 -13.92 2.00
CA LEU A 620 -21.73 -14.93 1.28
C LEU A 620 -20.38 -14.38 0.81
N TYR A 621 -20.40 -13.26 0.09
CA TYR A 621 -19.24 -12.80 -0.66
C TYR A 621 -18.27 -12.00 0.19
N ASN A 622 -18.75 -11.20 1.16
CA ASN A 622 -17.84 -10.54 2.09
C ASN A 622 -17.09 -11.57 2.93
N ARG A 623 -17.80 -12.56 3.47
CA ARG A 623 -17.21 -13.67 4.23
C ARG A 623 -16.19 -14.43 3.40
N TYR A 624 -16.55 -14.86 2.20
CA TYR A 624 -15.64 -15.60 1.33
C TYR A 624 -14.35 -14.83 1.06
N THR A 625 -14.46 -13.55 0.70
CA THR A 625 -13.30 -12.71 0.43
C THR A 625 -12.50 -12.47 1.71
N ALA A 626 -13.13 -12.21 2.85
CA ALA A 626 -12.43 -12.04 4.14
C ALA A 626 -11.64 -13.32 4.51
N ASP A 627 -12.28 -14.50 4.42
CA ASP A 627 -11.64 -15.79 4.67
C ASP A 627 -10.45 -16.02 3.73
N ARG A 628 -10.59 -15.68 2.44
CA ARG A 628 -9.52 -15.76 1.44
C ARG A 628 -8.31 -14.91 1.82
N LEU A 629 -8.54 -13.66 2.21
CA LEU A 629 -7.49 -12.69 2.53
C LEU A 629 -6.88 -12.93 3.92
N ASN A 630 -7.62 -13.48 4.87
CA ASN A 630 -7.16 -13.73 6.23
C ASN A 630 -6.17 -14.89 6.33
N ARG A 631 -6.15 -15.80 5.35
CA ARG A 631 -5.15 -16.86 5.29
C ARG A 631 -3.72 -16.31 5.42
N TYR A 632 -2.88 -17.00 6.20
CA TYR A 632 -1.50 -16.56 6.44
C TYR A 632 -0.61 -16.71 5.18
N ASP A 633 -0.98 -17.62 4.27
CA ASP A 633 -0.26 -17.90 3.03
C ASP A 633 -0.68 -17.00 1.87
N PHE A 634 -1.76 -16.22 2.02
CA PHE A 634 -2.12 -15.19 1.07
C PHE A 634 -1.24 -13.95 1.26
N ARG A 635 -0.43 -13.64 0.25
CA ARG A 635 0.54 -12.54 0.27
C ARG A 635 0.60 -11.85 -1.09
N GLY A 636 -0.17 -10.77 -1.23
CA GLY A 636 -0.15 -9.98 -2.45
C GLY A 636 -1.25 -8.93 -2.48
N ASN A 637 -1.16 -8.02 -3.44
CA ASN A 637 -2.14 -6.98 -3.65
C ASN A 637 -3.51 -7.55 -4.10
N VAL A 638 -4.60 -6.94 -3.61
CA VAL A 638 -5.99 -7.25 -4.02
C VAL A 638 -6.71 -6.07 -4.68
N GLY A 639 -6.02 -4.95 -4.84
CA GLY A 639 -6.58 -3.71 -5.39
C GLY A 639 -7.62 -3.07 -4.47
N ILE A 640 -8.58 -2.37 -5.07
CA ILE A 640 -9.69 -1.73 -4.38
C ILE A 640 -10.83 -2.73 -4.28
N VAL A 641 -11.30 -3.02 -3.06
CA VAL A 641 -12.35 -4.02 -2.81
C VAL A 641 -13.63 -3.31 -2.36
N LEU A 642 -14.61 -3.17 -3.25
CA LEU A 642 -15.88 -2.50 -2.95
C LEU A 642 -16.93 -3.50 -2.48
N MET A 643 -17.53 -3.26 -1.32
CA MET A 643 -18.47 -4.18 -0.68
C MET A 643 -19.76 -3.50 -0.23
N ASP A 644 -20.83 -4.27 -0.12
CA ASP A 644 -22.02 -3.88 0.62
C ASP A 644 -21.76 -4.04 2.12
N PHE A 645 -22.32 -3.14 2.92
CA PHE A 645 -22.25 -3.05 4.38
C PHE A 645 -20.82 -2.95 4.91
N ALA A 646 -19.99 -2.16 4.24
CA ALA A 646 -18.59 -1.94 4.58
C ALA A 646 -18.45 -1.49 6.05
N GLY A 647 -17.64 -2.20 6.82
CA GLY A 647 -17.43 -1.94 8.25
C GLY A 647 -18.53 -2.45 9.19
N ALA A 648 -19.67 -2.93 8.68
CA ALA A 648 -20.74 -3.47 9.52
C ALA A 648 -20.64 -4.98 9.70
N SER A 649 -20.82 -5.47 10.91
CA SER A 649 -20.90 -6.91 11.18
C SER A 649 -22.26 -7.51 10.80
N HIS A 650 -23.32 -6.72 10.96
CA HIS A 650 -24.70 -7.09 10.69
C HIS A 650 -25.41 -5.97 9.91
N ALA A 651 -26.37 -6.36 9.07
CA ALA A 651 -27.27 -5.44 8.40
C ALA A 651 -28.70 -5.67 8.89
N THR A 652 -29.39 -4.59 9.23
CA THR A 652 -30.82 -4.62 9.54
C THR A 652 -31.61 -4.22 8.31
N MET A 653 -32.42 -5.17 7.82
CA MET A 653 -33.30 -5.01 6.68
C MET A 653 -34.76 -5.08 7.11
N THR A 654 -35.61 -4.29 6.47
CA THR A 654 -37.01 -4.20 6.84
C THR A 654 -37.93 -4.17 5.64
N TYR A 655 -39.08 -4.86 5.74
CA TYR A 655 -40.12 -4.83 4.72
C TYR A 655 -41.50 -5.05 5.34
N GLY A 656 -42.45 -4.15 5.12
CA GLY A 656 -43.79 -4.27 5.71
C GLY A 656 -43.75 -4.17 7.24
N GLN A 657 -44.12 -5.23 7.96
CA GLN A 657 -43.98 -5.33 9.43
C GLN A 657 -42.88 -6.31 9.87
N THR A 658 -42.12 -6.86 8.93
CA THR A 658 -41.06 -7.82 9.20
C THR A 658 -39.70 -7.14 9.11
N TRP A 659 -38.76 -7.68 9.87
CA TRP A 659 -37.36 -7.28 9.83
C TRP A 659 -36.49 -8.54 9.77
N SER A 660 -35.29 -8.39 9.24
CA SER A 660 -34.22 -9.36 9.32
C SER A 660 -32.95 -8.65 9.77
N GLU A 661 -32.17 -9.31 10.62
CA GLU A 661 -30.81 -8.92 10.95
C GLU A 661 -29.92 -10.08 10.54
N MET A 662 -29.04 -9.80 9.59
CA MET A 662 -28.18 -10.79 8.96
C MET A 662 -26.74 -10.38 9.18
N ALA A 663 -25.88 -11.35 9.56
CA ALA A 663 -24.45 -11.13 9.55
C ALA A 663 -24.00 -10.84 8.11
N VAL A 664 -23.25 -9.76 7.88
CA VAL A 664 -22.81 -9.33 6.55
C VAL A 664 -21.29 -9.24 6.43
N TYR A 665 -20.55 -9.44 7.52
CA TYR A 665 -19.08 -9.59 7.55
C TYR A 665 -18.33 -8.44 6.87
N GLY A 666 -18.91 -7.24 6.82
CA GLY A 666 -18.27 -6.08 6.21
C GLY A 666 -17.14 -5.53 7.08
N ASP A 667 -17.24 -5.65 8.40
CA ASP A 667 -16.16 -5.37 9.35
C ASP A 667 -14.97 -6.34 9.18
N ASP A 668 -15.25 -7.63 9.04
CA ASP A 668 -14.25 -8.66 8.80
C ASP A 668 -13.54 -8.45 7.45
N LEU A 669 -14.27 -8.14 6.39
CA LEU A 669 -13.67 -7.88 5.07
C LEU A 669 -12.83 -6.61 5.07
N VAL A 670 -13.30 -5.50 5.66
CA VAL A 670 -12.51 -4.27 5.79
C VAL A 670 -11.20 -4.55 6.54
N ARG A 671 -11.26 -5.26 7.67
CA ARG A 671 -10.08 -5.66 8.44
C ARG A 671 -9.13 -6.55 7.63
N ALA A 672 -9.67 -7.51 6.88
CA ALA A 672 -8.87 -8.43 6.08
C ALA A 672 -8.12 -7.69 4.95
N VAL A 673 -8.76 -6.73 4.29
CA VAL A 673 -8.14 -5.90 3.24
C VAL A 673 -7.03 -5.01 3.83
N ILE A 674 -7.27 -4.35 4.97
CA ILE A 674 -6.27 -3.53 5.66
C ILE A 674 -5.08 -4.39 6.11
N GLY A 675 -5.36 -5.49 6.83
CA GLY A 675 -4.35 -6.38 7.37
C GLY A 675 -3.51 -7.07 6.29
N ASN A 676 -4.06 -7.28 5.08
CA ASN A 676 -3.32 -7.84 3.95
C ASN A 676 -2.13 -6.98 3.52
N ASN A 677 -2.21 -5.65 3.66
CA ASN A 677 -1.09 -4.73 3.37
C ASN A 677 0.17 -5.02 4.21
N ASN A 678 0.02 -5.71 5.36
CA ASN A 678 1.13 -6.03 6.26
C ASN A 678 1.76 -7.41 5.99
N LYS A 679 1.20 -8.22 5.08
CA LYS A 679 1.64 -9.62 4.86
C LYS A 679 2.74 -9.77 3.81
N TRP A 680 2.99 -8.74 3.01
CA TRP A 680 3.88 -8.79 1.85
C TRP A 680 4.58 -7.43 1.62
N PRO A 681 5.75 -7.42 0.97
CA PRO A 681 6.49 -6.18 0.75
C PRO A 681 5.85 -5.34 -0.35
N ILE A 682 5.07 -4.33 0.04
CA ILE A 682 4.45 -3.35 -0.89
C ILE A 682 5.55 -2.68 -1.70
N ARG A 683 5.35 -2.60 -3.02
CA ARG A 683 6.33 -1.98 -3.93
C ARG A 683 6.34 -0.47 -3.75
N CYS A 684 7.54 0.07 -3.58
CA CYS A 684 7.79 1.49 -3.38
C CYS A 684 8.60 2.07 -4.55
N ASN A 685 8.47 3.38 -4.77
CA ASN A 685 9.27 4.14 -5.72
C ASN A 685 10.63 4.47 -5.08
N GLU A 686 11.63 3.63 -5.32
CA GLU A 686 12.95 3.67 -4.68
C GLU A 686 14.06 3.45 -5.67
#